data_AF-A0A838F1G8-F1
#
_entry.id   AF-A0A838F1G8-F1
#
_cell.length_a   1.000
_cell.length_b   1.000
_cell.length_c   1.000
_cell.angle_alpha   90.00
_cell.angle_beta   90.00
_cell.angle_gamma   90.00
#
_symmetry.space_group_name_H-M   'P 1'
#
loop_
_entity.id
_entity.type
_entity.pdbx_description
1 polymer ?
#
loop_
_entity_poly.entity_id
_entity_poly.type
_entity_poly.pdbx_seq_one_letter_code
_entity_poly.pdbx_strand_id
1 'polypeptide(L)'
;MKRLKIFLKNAEKQEDTDYYKGYFMKHKKLPSLLALSISLELIISPMPALADNNNVLNSVQGAVNLGMQAYGIFRPAPQPQMPPHMATDLAAFKKQQTPLPDKHFTMANMMKLPGMDQYIARNNADPSKKAINPQSLECTTMPSSLSKPDNEVCRNEKVSEMTGNPKMQADEAFAYYNQFKTVKTTYENFKVKSNVGGQAYGDGCMADAMAVLKGYFADRLKQLDNKVVELDAAVDMFEEQSEMDLKSIRESSAILNGEGSAFGSEFANSDIFDYGKRFGNPACNSILAKDGMDALGKKGGLKGIEEKMVADFGATPQGSQYSPATYLENHAAVEKDIRKMADEVGEQAKFNFANLAKDQKGYSDFLSGIGGSVTSNSGAKMGLNASFFTGLQNKFTATRKTLSDKMGAISTELGGRGGEAMSHLTNIDNDSTFEAELGSLENRIKGDCVNSSGIDTALSRIYDPSLSKAANKHSSQLIKKRIKAIIGDLKMSPEKKLAELEAIEGKGGANYQMKMDADYETQDVKADGTLIKKTVNAAGNVSPRSYFTDVIKNCEAQFQVNKLNNKFSAKEAIKQLRSLKKDYQKEAKKHSKEIRDEIVNKMIDCKDNGGDPNSSKAGSCSPATLDMSNSKFCAKAAFSCSKNMKQCTDKA
;
A
#
# COMPACT_ATOMS: atom_id res chain seq x y z
N MET A 1 -19.24 38.84 -3.58
CA MET A 1 -19.25 40.32 -3.77
C MET A 1 -18.26 41.16 -2.94
N LYS A 2 -18.11 41.02 -1.60
CA LYS A 2 -17.23 41.90 -0.80
C LYS A 2 -15.71 41.66 -0.99
N ARG A 3 -15.31 40.43 -1.36
CA ARG A 3 -13.90 40.08 -1.70
C ARG A 3 -13.51 40.41 -3.15
N LEU A 4 -14.46 40.31 -4.10
CA LEU A 4 -14.28 40.78 -5.49
C LEU A 4 -14.04 42.31 -5.55
N LYS A 5 -14.74 43.07 -4.68
CA LYS A 5 -14.49 44.51 -4.49
C LYS A 5 -13.14 44.84 -3.86
N ILE A 6 -12.49 43.91 -3.15
CA ILE A 6 -11.13 44.09 -2.59
C ILE A 6 -10.08 43.70 -3.63
N PHE A 7 -10.33 42.65 -4.43
CA PHE A 7 -9.46 42.24 -5.53
C PHE A 7 -9.38 43.30 -6.64
N LEU A 8 -10.52 43.88 -7.02
CA LEU A 8 -10.57 45.00 -7.99
C LEU A 8 -9.93 46.29 -7.44
N LYS A 9 -10.03 46.56 -6.13
CA LYS A 9 -9.36 47.72 -5.49
C LYS A 9 -7.86 47.57 -5.31
N ASN A 10 -7.37 46.33 -5.20
CA ASN A 10 -5.95 46.04 -5.10
C ASN A 10 -5.30 46.01 -6.50
N ALA A 11 -6.05 45.62 -7.54
CA ALA A 11 -5.62 45.73 -8.93
C ALA A 11 -5.47 47.19 -9.40
N GLU A 12 -6.22 48.14 -8.82
CA GLU A 12 -6.06 49.59 -9.08
C GLU A 12 -4.84 50.23 -8.38
N LYS A 13 -4.13 49.52 -7.50
CA LYS A 13 -3.03 50.09 -6.68
C LYS A 13 -1.62 49.58 -7.01
N GLN A 14 -1.46 48.74 -8.02
CA GLN A 14 -0.14 48.31 -8.51
C GLN A 14 -0.03 48.51 -10.01
N GLU A 15 0.13 49.77 -10.42
CA GLU A 15 0.92 50.09 -11.61
C GLU A 15 2.40 50.02 -11.23
N ASP A 16 3.07 48.95 -11.61
CA ASP A 16 4.35 48.98 -12.35
C ASP A 16 4.94 47.57 -12.46
N THR A 17 4.93 47.01 -13.68
CA THR A 17 6.08 46.39 -14.38
C THR A 17 5.63 45.65 -15.67
N ASP A 18 5.72 46.38 -16.79
CA ASP A 18 6.33 45.96 -18.07
C ASP A 18 6.13 44.54 -18.65
N TYR A 19 4.89 44.03 -18.74
CA TYR A 19 4.65 42.85 -19.62
C TYR A 19 3.41 42.88 -20.52
N TYR A 20 2.55 43.90 -20.46
CA TYR A 20 1.33 43.97 -21.29
C TYR A 20 1.16 45.24 -22.14
N LYS A 21 2.25 45.98 -22.40
CA LYS A 21 2.25 47.18 -23.27
C LYS A 21 2.48 46.90 -24.77
N GLY A 22 2.24 45.67 -25.24
CA GLY A 22 2.58 45.24 -26.60
C GLY A 22 1.44 45.10 -27.61
N TYR A 23 0.19 44.90 -27.20
CA TYR A 23 -0.82 44.37 -28.15
C TYR A 23 -2.16 45.11 -28.26
N PHE A 24 -2.38 46.21 -27.54
CA PHE A 24 -3.66 46.95 -27.59
C PHE A 24 -3.52 48.47 -27.71
N MET A 25 -2.55 48.98 -28.46
CA MET A 25 -2.62 50.36 -28.96
C MET A 25 -1.95 50.50 -30.33
N LYS A 26 -2.71 50.20 -31.39
CA LYS A 26 -2.38 50.71 -32.73
C LYS A 26 -3.59 50.83 -33.66
N HIS A 27 -4.69 51.42 -33.19
CA HIS A 27 -5.68 52.03 -34.09
C HIS A 27 -6.24 53.32 -33.50
N LYS A 28 -5.48 54.42 -33.66
CA LYS A 28 -6.04 55.78 -33.70
C LYS A 28 -6.89 55.91 -34.97
N LYS A 29 -8.17 55.55 -34.94
CA LYS A 29 -9.25 56.09 -35.81
C LYS A 29 -10.62 55.78 -35.20
N LEU A 30 -10.92 56.42 -34.07
CA LEU A 30 -12.27 56.41 -33.47
C LEU A 30 -12.93 57.80 -33.30
N PRO A 31 -12.66 58.81 -34.17
CA PRO A 31 -13.59 59.94 -34.34
C PRO A 31 -14.21 60.04 -35.76
N SER A 32 -14.07 59.03 -36.62
CA SER A 32 -14.58 59.08 -38.01
C SER A 32 -16.02 58.62 -38.20
N LEU A 33 -16.64 57.97 -37.19
CA LEU A 33 -17.98 57.38 -37.29
C LEU A 33 -19.09 58.21 -36.63
N LEU A 34 -18.71 59.25 -35.87
CA LEU A 34 -19.64 60.23 -35.26
C LEU A 34 -19.65 61.58 -36.02
N ALA A 35 -18.75 61.78 -36.98
CA ALA A 35 -18.66 63.00 -37.80
C ALA A 35 -19.55 62.96 -39.06
N LEU A 36 -20.34 61.91 -39.26
CA LEU A 36 -21.25 61.77 -40.42
C LEU A 36 -22.71 62.12 -40.10
N SER A 37 -23.04 62.45 -38.85
CA SER A 37 -24.40 62.78 -38.41
C SER A 37 -24.62 64.26 -38.03
N ILE A 38 -23.61 65.15 -38.14
CA ILE A 38 -23.73 66.58 -37.79
C ILE A 38 -23.11 67.49 -38.87
N SER A 39 -23.36 67.25 -40.15
CA SER A 39 -22.89 68.16 -41.23
C SER A 39 -23.89 68.32 -42.38
N LEU A 40 -25.19 68.30 -42.08
CA LEU A 40 -26.24 68.61 -43.05
C LEU A 40 -27.39 69.46 -42.49
N GLU A 41 -27.10 70.25 -41.45
CA GLU A 41 -27.88 71.43 -41.08
C GLU A 41 -27.04 72.66 -41.40
N LEU A 42 -27.07 73.09 -42.68
CA LEU A 42 -26.86 74.47 -43.14
C LEU A 42 -26.83 74.46 -44.67
N ILE A 43 -27.43 75.50 -45.26
CA ILE A 43 -27.66 75.76 -46.70
C ILE A 43 -29.00 75.20 -47.23
N ILE A 44 -30.09 75.62 -46.59
CA ILE A 44 -31.31 76.01 -47.31
C ILE A 44 -31.63 77.44 -46.89
N SER A 45 -31.16 78.40 -47.68
CA SER A 45 -31.75 79.73 -47.78
C SER A 45 -31.78 80.13 -49.26
N PRO A 46 -32.90 80.68 -49.75
CA PRO A 46 -33.10 80.99 -51.16
C PRO A 46 -32.52 82.37 -51.52
N MET A 47 -32.20 82.60 -52.79
CA MET A 47 -32.40 83.85 -53.57
C MET A 47 -31.55 83.87 -54.85
N PRO A 48 -31.87 84.67 -55.88
CA PRO A 48 -33.13 85.35 -56.18
C PRO A 48 -33.71 84.94 -57.55
N ALA A 49 -34.98 85.29 -57.73
CA ALA A 49 -35.67 85.27 -59.01
C ALA A 49 -34.91 86.09 -60.07
N LEU A 50 -34.67 85.49 -61.22
CA LEU A 50 -34.38 86.20 -62.47
C LEU A 50 -35.49 85.88 -63.46
N ALA A 51 -36.22 86.97 -63.78
CA ALA A 51 -37.06 87.25 -64.93
C ALA A 51 -37.69 86.09 -65.75
N ASP A 52 -39.01 86.19 -65.83
CA ASP A 52 -39.96 85.62 -66.78
C ASP A 52 -39.40 85.30 -68.19
N ASN A 53 -38.84 84.10 -68.36
CA ASN A 53 -38.31 83.61 -69.64
C ASN A 53 -39.41 83.19 -70.64
N ASN A 54 -40.69 83.19 -70.25
CA ASN A 54 -41.78 82.88 -71.17
C ASN A 54 -42.00 84.00 -72.19
N ASN A 55 -41.61 85.24 -71.89
CA ASN A 55 -41.69 86.35 -72.84
C ASN A 55 -40.52 86.40 -73.85
N VAL A 56 -39.36 85.80 -73.53
CA VAL A 56 -38.23 85.65 -74.48
C VAL A 56 -38.40 84.41 -75.35
N LEU A 57 -38.89 83.30 -74.77
CA LEU A 57 -39.15 82.07 -75.54
C LEU A 57 -40.25 82.28 -76.59
N ASN A 58 -41.34 82.99 -76.24
CA ASN A 58 -42.41 83.28 -77.19
C ASN A 58 -42.01 84.30 -78.27
N SER A 59 -41.08 85.22 -77.99
CA SER A 59 -40.60 86.20 -78.96
C SER A 59 -39.53 85.63 -79.89
N VAL A 60 -38.68 84.70 -79.44
CA VAL A 60 -37.78 83.92 -80.31
C VAL A 60 -38.58 82.93 -81.16
N GLN A 61 -39.58 82.25 -80.59
CA GLN A 61 -40.46 81.35 -81.36
C GLN A 61 -41.32 82.13 -82.37
N GLY A 62 -41.75 83.35 -82.03
CA GLY A 62 -42.42 84.28 -82.93
C GLY A 62 -41.52 84.74 -84.08
N ALA A 63 -40.27 85.11 -83.79
CA ALA A 63 -39.30 85.52 -84.81
C ALA A 63 -38.89 84.36 -85.74
N VAL A 64 -38.75 83.15 -85.21
CA VAL A 64 -38.44 81.94 -85.99
C VAL A 64 -39.62 81.53 -86.86
N ASN A 65 -40.86 81.64 -86.37
CA ASN A 65 -42.06 81.36 -87.16
C ASN A 65 -42.29 82.40 -88.27
N LEU A 66 -41.99 83.69 -88.02
CA LEU A 66 -42.00 84.75 -89.04
C LEU A 66 -40.90 84.55 -90.09
N GLY A 67 -39.71 84.08 -89.69
CA GLY A 67 -38.64 83.70 -90.62
C GLY A 67 -38.99 82.50 -91.50
N MET A 68 -39.69 81.50 -90.95
CA MET A 68 -40.11 80.30 -91.69
C MET A 68 -41.28 80.54 -92.65
N GLN A 69 -42.16 81.50 -92.38
CA GLN A 69 -43.24 81.88 -93.32
C GLN A 69 -42.78 82.80 -94.46
N ALA A 70 -41.71 83.58 -94.27
CA ALA A 70 -41.18 84.48 -95.30
C ALA A 70 -40.23 83.81 -96.31
N TYR A 71 -39.67 82.64 -96.00
CA TYR A 71 -38.62 81.98 -96.83
C TYR A 71 -38.97 80.57 -97.32
N GLY A 72 -40.26 80.21 -97.29
CA GLY A 72 -40.76 79.00 -97.93
C GLY A 72 -40.82 79.15 -99.45
N ILE A 73 -39.72 78.81 -100.15
CA ILE A 73 -39.60 78.16 -101.47
C ILE A 73 -38.09 78.11 -101.79
N PHE A 74 -37.42 76.99 -101.52
CA PHE A 74 -36.39 76.33 -102.36
C PHE A 74 -35.73 75.15 -101.61
N ARG A 75 -35.46 74.10 -102.39
CA ARG A 75 -35.05 72.70 -102.09
C ARG A 75 -33.61 72.56 -101.49
N PRO A 76 -33.15 71.33 -101.14
CA PRO A 76 -32.26 71.09 -100.00
C PRO A 76 -30.78 71.41 -100.32
N ALA A 77 -30.07 71.94 -99.33
CA ALA A 77 -28.62 72.00 -99.31
C ALA A 77 -28.10 71.02 -98.23
N PRO A 78 -26.85 70.52 -98.34
CA PRO A 78 -26.30 69.51 -97.43
C PRO A 78 -26.30 70.02 -95.98
N GLN A 79 -26.50 69.13 -95.00
CA GLN A 79 -26.32 69.48 -93.58
C GLN A 79 -24.97 70.17 -93.40
N PRO A 80 -24.91 71.39 -92.84
CA PRO A 80 -23.62 71.97 -92.48
C PRO A 80 -22.97 71.04 -91.45
N GLN A 81 -21.74 70.62 -91.73
CA GLN A 81 -20.93 69.90 -90.74
C GLN A 81 -20.83 70.77 -89.48
N MET A 82 -21.17 70.18 -88.33
CA MET A 82 -21.12 70.86 -87.05
C MET A 82 -19.72 71.44 -86.84
N PRO A 83 -19.58 72.74 -86.53
CA PRO A 83 -18.28 73.36 -86.36
C PRO A 83 -17.44 72.61 -85.30
N PRO A 84 -16.12 72.46 -85.50
CA PRO A 84 -15.27 71.67 -84.59
C PRO A 84 -15.32 72.08 -83.11
N HIS A 85 -15.58 73.36 -82.85
CA HIS A 85 -15.71 73.89 -81.48
C HIS A 85 -16.97 73.35 -80.78
N MET A 86 -18.11 73.28 -81.47
CA MET A 86 -19.34 72.70 -80.91
C MET A 86 -19.21 71.21 -80.60
N ALA A 87 -18.46 70.44 -81.40
CA ALA A 87 -18.22 69.02 -81.13
C ALA A 87 -17.39 68.80 -79.86
N THR A 88 -16.46 69.70 -79.56
CA THR A 88 -15.58 69.63 -78.38
C THR A 88 -16.37 69.94 -77.10
N ASP A 89 -17.17 71.01 -77.12
CA ASP A 89 -18.01 71.40 -75.98
C ASP A 89 -19.05 70.32 -75.65
N LEU A 90 -19.62 69.69 -76.68
CA LEU A 90 -20.56 68.58 -76.51
C LEU A 90 -19.91 67.33 -75.90
N ALA A 91 -18.66 67.02 -76.27
CA ALA A 91 -17.93 65.90 -75.69
C ALA A 91 -17.58 66.14 -74.22
N ALA A 92 -17.20 67.36 -73.86
CA ALA A 92 -16.97 67.76 -72.47
C ALA A 92 -18.26 67.67 -71.63
N PHE A 93 -19.38 68.14 -72.18
CA PHE A 93 -20.68 68.07 -71.51
C PHE A 93 -21.19 66.63 -71.33
N LYS A 94 -21.03 65.77 -72.34
CA LYS A 94 -21.38 64.33 -72.24
C LYS A 94 -20.57 63.60 -71.18
N LYS A 95 -19.27 63.92 -71.05
CA LYS A 95 -18.40 63.31 -70.03
C LYS A 95 -18.84 63.68 -68.61
N GLN A 96 -19.30 64.91 -68.40
CA GLN A 96 -19.82 65.38 -67.10
C GLN A 96 -21.18 64.76 -66.72
N GLN A 97 -21.87 64.14 -67.67
CA GLN A 97 -23.20 63.56 -67.48
C GLN A 97 -23.21 62.03 -67.54
N THR A 98 -22.03 61.40 -67.59
CA THR A 98 -21.91 59.95 -67.54
C THR A 98 -21.93 59.49 -66.08
N PRO A 99 -22.92 58.69 -65.63
CA PRO A 99 -22.95 58.15 -64.27
C PRO A 99 -21.73 57.29 -64.01
N LEU A 100 -21.15 57.42 -62.82
CA LEU A 100 -20.03 56.61 -62.36
C LEU A 100 -20.45 55.82 -61.12
N PRO A 101 -19.89 54.62 -60.88
CA PRO A 101 -20.08 53.90 -59.62
C PRO A 101 -19.73 54.79 -58.43
N ASP A 102 -20.57 54.77 -57.41
CA ASP A 102 -20.34 55.51 -56.18
C ASP A 102 -19.10 54.97 -55.47
N LYS A 103 -18.31 55.87 -54.89
CA LYS A 103 -17.05 55.48 -54.25
C LYS A 103 -17.26 54.63 -52.98
N HIS A 104 -18.40 54.78 -52.31
CA HIS A 104 -18.66 54.21 -50.98
C HIS A 104 -19.71 53.10 -51.05
N PHE A 105 -20.79 53.31 -51.79
CA PHE A 105 -21.89 52.35 -51.98
C PHE A 105 -21.62 51.44 -53.19
N THR A 106 -20.55 50.66 -53.08
CA THR A 106 -20.25 49.55 -54.00
C THR A 106 -20.38 48.22 -53.29
N MET A 107 -20.78 47.20 -54.03
CA MET A 107 -20.80 45.81 -53.56
C MET A 107 -19.47 45.39 -52.92
N ALA A 108 -18.36 45.71 -53.59
CA ALA A 108 -17.02 45.36 -53.12
C ALA A 108 -16.67 45.99 -51.77
N ASN A 109 -17.20 47.19 -51.46
CA ASN A 109 -16.97 47.84 -50.17
C ASN A 109 -17.95 47.34 -49.10
N MET A 110 -19.20 47.07 -49.45
CA MET A 110 -20.20 46.50 -48.54
C MET A 110 -19.81 45.09 -48.08
N MET A 111 -19.32 44.25 -48.98
CA MET A 111 -18.91 42.88 -48.68
C MET A 111 -17.60 42.78 -47.88
N LYS A 112 -16.86 43.89 -47.70
CA LYS A 112 -15.74 43.94 -46.76
C LYS A 112 -16.20 43.96 -45.30
N LEU A 113 -17.48 44.21 -45.04
CA LEU A 113 -18.03 44.15 -43.68
C LEU A 113 -18.15 42.67 -43.24
N PRO A 114 -17.45 42.25 -42.17
CA PRO A 114 -17.41 40.85 -41.77
C PRO A 114 -18.80 40.30 -41.45
N GLY A 115 -19.26 39.25 -42.14
CA GLY A 115 -20.58 38.64 -41.92
C GLY A 115 -21.75 39.36 -42.59
N MET A 116 -21.49 40.35 -43.46
CA MET A 116 -22.51 40.96 -44.31
C MET A 116 -23.10 39.95 -45.31
N ASP A 117 -22.25 39.07 -45.84
CA ASP A 117 -22.64 37.94 -46.68
C ASP A 117 -23.65 37.01 -45.98
N GLN A 118 -23.38 36.66 -44.72
CA GLN A 118 -24.24 35.82 -43.89
C GLN A 118 -25.54 36.54 -43.54
N TYR A 119 -25.49 37.84 -43.28
CA TYR A 119 -26.68 38.65 -43.02
C TYR A 119 -27.59 38.72 -44.25
N ILE A 120 -27.04 38.97 -45.43
CA ILE A 120 -27.79 38.97 -46.69
C ILE A 120 -28.39 37.59 -46.95
N ALA A 121 -27.59 36.52 -46.80
CA ALA A 121 -28.07 35.15 -46.98
C ALA A 121 -29.20 34.79 -46.01
N ARG A 122 -29.09 35.14 -44.72
CA ARG A 122 -30.15 34.89 -43.72
C ARG A 122 -31.44 35.64 -44.02
N ASN A 123 -31.36 36.91 -44.43
CA ASN A 123 -32.57 37.66 -44.77
C ASN A 123 -33.22 37.16 -46.07
N ASN A 124 -32.42 36.67 -47.02
CA ASN A 124 -32.94 36.11 -48.27
C ASN A 124 -33.49 34.69 -48.12
N ALA A 125 -33.05 33.96 -47.09
CA ALA A 125 -33.58 32.63 -46.75
C ALA A 125 -34.87 32.69 -45.91
N ASP A 126 -35.18 33.83 -45.31
CA ASP A 126 -36.38 34.03 -44.49
C ASP A 126 -37.53 34.60 -45.35
N PRO A 127 -38.57 33.80 -45.68
CA PRO A 127 -39.66 34.24 -46.54
C PRO A 127 -40.52 35.34 -45.91
N SER A 128 -40.37 35.62 -44.61
CA SER A 128 -41.07 36.71 -43.92
C SER A 128 -40.40 38.08 -44.08
N LYS A 129 -39.19 38.13 -44.65
CA LYS A 129 -38.41 39.35 -44.81
C LYS A 129 -38.29 39.76 -46.28
N LYS A 130 -38.17 41.07 -46.52
CA LYS A 130 -37.92 41.59 -47.87
C LYS A 130 -36.52 41.14 -48.32
N ALA A 131 -36.46 40.36 -49.39
CA ALA A 131 -35.19 39.92 -49.98
C ALA A 131 -34.32 41.13 -50.34
N ILE A 132 -33.08 41.10 -49.89
CA ILE A 132 -32.05 42.07 -50.20
C ILE A 132 -31.44 41.67 -51.53
N ASN A 133 -31.72 42.45 -52.58
CA ASN A 133 -31.05 42.31 -53.86
C ASN A 133 -29.62 42.87 -53.72
N PRO A 134 -28.56 42.07 -53.90
CA PRO A 134 -27.20 42.58 -53.84
C PRO A 134 -26.96 43.76 -54.80
N GLN A 135 -27.55 43.74 -56.01
CA GLN A 135 -27.35 44.80 -57.00
C GLN A 135 -27.89 46.17 -56.54
N SER A 136 -28.84 46.22 -55.59
CA SER A 136 -29.30 47.49 -55.02
C SER A 136 -28.29 48.13 -54.06
N LEU A 137 -27.16 47.46 -53.79
CA LEU A 137 -26.04 47.98 -53.01
C LEU A 137 -24.96 48.63 -53.90
N GLU A 138 -25.09 48.51 -55.23
CA GLU A 138 -24.20 49.12 -56.20
C GLU A 138 -24.86 50.36 -56.79
N CYS A 139 -24.58 51.50 -56.16
CA CYS A 139 -25.14 52.78 -56.58
C CYS A 139 -24.22 53.48 -57.57
N THR A 140 -24.80 54.15 -58.55
CA THR A 140 -24.11 55.08 -59.44
C THR A 140 -24.55 56.52 -59.18
N THR A 141 -23.59 57.43 -59.20
CA THR A 141 -23.77 58.87 -58.99
C THR A 141 -23.23 59.67 -60.17
N MET A 142 -23.78 60.86 -60.40
CA MET A 142 -23.17 61.79 -61.36
C MET A 142 -21.93 62.45 -60.74
N PRO A 143 -20.89 62.78 -61.54
CA PRO A 143 -19.71 63.48 -61.05
C PRO A 143 -20.10 64.77 -60.32
N SER A 144 -19.70 64.90 -59.06
CA SER A 144 -20.02 66.06 -58.21
C SER A 144 -19.20 67.33 -58.52
N SER A 145 -18.23 67.24 -59.45
CA SER A 145 -17.35 68.35 -59.83
C SER A 145 -17.94 69.20 -60.97
N LEU A 146 -18.89 70.08 -60.63
CA LEU A 146 -19.09 71.36 -61.35
C LEU A 146 -18.03 72.40 -60.95
N SER A 147 -16.92 71.96 -60.34
CA SER A 147 -15.85 72.82 -59.88
C SER A 147 -15.06 73.36 -61.08
N LYS A 148 -15.43 74.59 -61.47
CA LYS A 148 -14.86 75.42 -62.53
C LYS A 148 -15.17 74.92 -63.95
N PRO A 149 -16.13 75.52 -64.65
CA PRO A 149 -16.13 75.40 -66.11
C PRO A 149 -14.81 75.95 -66.62
N ASP A 150 -13.95 75.08 -67.14
CA ASP A 150 -12.83 75.52 -67.96
C ASP A 150 -13.45 76.14 -69.22
N ASN A 151 -13.47 77.47 -69.23
CA ASN A 151 -14.00 78.37 -70.24
C ASN A 151 -15.53 78.31 -70.43
N GLU A 152 -16.17 79.44 -70.11
CA GLU A 152 -17.55 79.73 -70.47
C GLU A 152 -17.82 79.34 -71.94
N VAL A 153 -18.66 78.33 -72.15
CA VAL A 153 -19.18 77.93 -73.48
C VAL A 153 -20.18 78.99 -74.01
N CYS A 154 -20.48 80.04 -73.23
CA CYS A 154 -21.17 81.23 -73.72
C CYS A 154 -20.15 82.22 -74.31
N ARG A 155 -19.66 81.97 -75.53
CA ARG A 155 -18.92 83.00 -76.28
C ARG A 155 -19.85 84.14 -76.65
N ASN A 156 -19.74 85.26 -75.92
CA ASN A 156 -20.30 86.57 -76.27
C ASN A 156 -19.53 87.24 -77.43
N GLU A 157 -19.19 86.50 -78.48
CA GLU A 157 -18.68 87.11 -79.70
C GLU A 157 -19.87 87.82 -80.37
N LYS A 158 -19.75 89.14 -80.51
CA LYS A 158 -20.77 89.98 -81.13
C LYS A 158 -21.13 89.38 -82.49
N VAL A 159 -22.42 89.10 -82.68
CA VAL A 159 -23.07 88.67 -83.94
C VAL A 159 -22.77 89.63 -85.12
N SER A 160 -22.08 90.75 -84.89
CA SER A 160 -21.71 91.74 -85.89
C SER A 160 -20.64 91.30 -86.90
N GLU A 161 -19.92 90.19 -86.70
CA GLU A 161 -18.80 89.80 -87.60
C GLU A 161 -19.01 88.47 -88.35
N MET A 162 -20.10 87.75 -88.10
CA MET A 162 -20.49 86.61 -88.94
C MET A 162 -21.22 87.11 -90.19
N THR A 163 -20.43 87.55 -91.18
CA THR A 163 -20.85 87.81 -92.56
C THR A 163 -21.18 86.48 -93.25
N GLY A 164 -22.26 85.83 -92.82
CA GLY A 164 -22.73 84.55 -93.33
C GLY A 164 -24.23 84.57 -93.53
N ASN A 165 -24.71 83.86 -94.55
CA ASN A 165 -26.11 83.73 -94.91
C ASN A 165 -26.99 83.47 -93.67
N PRO A 166 -28.05 84.26 -93.39
CA PRO A 166 -28.95 84.10 -92.24
C PRO A 166 -29.48 82.67 -92.04
N LYS A 167 -29.60 81.91 -93.14
CA LYS A 167 -30.02 80.51 -93.11
C LYS A 167 -29.06 79.62 -92.28
N MET A 168 -27.76 79.85 -92.40
CA MET A 168 -26.75 79.02 -91.73
C MET A 168 -26.78 79.22 -90.20
N GLN A 169 -26.99 80.46 -89.75
CA GLN A 169 -27.09 80.79 -88.32
C GLN A 169 -28.37 80.21 -87.70
N ALA A 170 -29.48 80.20 -88.44
CA ALA A 170 -30.72 79.59 -87.97
C ALA A 170 -30.59 78.05 -87.83
N ASP A 171 -29.94 77.40 -88.79
CA ASP A 171 -29.70 75.94 -88.75
C ASP A 171 -28.77 75.55 -87.57
N GLU A 172 -27.72 76.33 -87.29
CA GLU A 172 -26.84 76.13 -86.13
C GLU A 172 -27.58 76.28 -84.79
N ALA A 173 -28.39 77.33 -84.65
CA ALA A 173 -29.19 77.55 -83.44
C ALA A 173 -30.20 76.40 -83.20
N PHE A 174 -30.79 75.87 -84.27
CA PHE A 174 -31.76 74.77 -84.16
C PHE A 174 -31.11 73.44 -83.76
N ALA A 175 -29.90 73.16 -84.26
CA ALA A 175 -29.12 71.98 -83.86
C ALA A 175 -28.74 72.03 -82.37
N TYR A 176 -28.30 73.20 -81.89
CA TYR A 176 -27.95 73.40 -80.48
C TYR A 176 -29.16 73.22 -79.55
N TYR A 177 -30.32 73.80 -79.91
CA TYR A 177 -31.55 73.68 -79.13
C TYR A 177 -32.02 72.23 -78.96
N ASN A 178 -32.04 71.44 -80.04
CA ASN A 178 -32.52 70.07 -79.99
C ASN A 178 -31.64 69.17 -79.11
N GLN A 179 -30.31 69.36 -79.14
CA GLN A 179 -29.41 68.59 -78.30
C GLN A 179 -29.46 69.02 -76.82
N PHE A 180 -29.59 70.32 -76.55
CA PHE A 180 -29.80 70.82 -75.19
C PHE A 180 -31.08 70.22 -74.55
N LYS A 181 -32.16 70.09 -75.34
CA LYS A 181 -33.41 69.48 -74.88
C LYS A 181 -33.22 68.01 -74.47
N THR A 182 -32.52 67.20 -75.27
CA THR A 182 -32.22 65.80 -74.92
C THR A 182 -31.40 65.71 -73.63
N VAL A 183 -30.42 66.59 -73.46
CA VAL A 183 -29.57 66.67 -72.27
C VAL A 183 -30.37 67.03 -71.02
N LYS A 184 -31.26 68.03 -71.12
CA LYS A 184 -32.13 68.43 -70.00
C LYS A 184 -32.99 67.27 -69.51
N THR A 185 -33.57 66.49 -70.43
CA THR A 185 -34.39 65.31 -70.08
C THR A 185 -33.59 64.25 -69.33
N THR A 186 -32.34 63.97 -69.72
CA THR A 186 -31.47 63.03 -69.00
C THR A 186 -31.19 63.51 -67.58
N TYR A 187 -30.86 64.78 -67.39
CA TYR A 187 -30.60 65.36 -66.07
C TYR A 187 -31.84 65.36 -65.17
N GLU A 188 -33.02 65.67 -65.72
CA GLU A 188 -34.29 65.58 -64.99
C GLU A 188 -34.57 64.14 -64.53
N ASN A 189 -34.31 63.13 -65.37
CA ASN A 189 -34.47 61.72 -65.01
C ASN A 189 -33.54 61.25 -63.87
N PHE A 190 -32.32 61.78 -63.76
CA PHE A 190 -31.42 61.49 -62.64
C PHE A 190 -31.78 62.25 -61.35
N LYS A 191 -32.53 63.36 -61.47
CA LYS A 191 -33.08 64.10 -60.32
C LYS A 191 -34.40 63.54 -59.81
N VAL A 192 -35.10 62.69 -60.57
CA VAL A 192 -36.35 62.09 -60.09
C VAL A 192 -36.01 61.15 -58.94
N LYS A 193 -36.57 61.42 -57.75
CA LYS A 193 -36.70 60.47 -56.65
C LYS A 193 -37.58 59.31 -57.10
N SER A 194 -37.04 58.43 -57.93
CA SER A 194 -37.74 57.25 -58.37
C SER A 194 -37.73 56.25 -57.21
N ASN A 195 -38.83 56.21 -56.48
CA ASN A 195 -39.14 55.22 -55.44
C ASN A 195 -39.45 53.83 -56.05
N VAL A 196 -38.87 53.48 -57.20
CA VAL A 196 -39.08 52.18 -57.83
C VAL A 196 -37.87 51.32 -57.51
N GLY A 197 -38.08 50.32 -56.65
CA GLY A 197 -37.02 49.40 -56.20
C GLY A 197 -36.30 48.76 -57.39
N GLY A 198 -34.96 48.76 -57.33
CA GLY A 198 -34.10 48.16 -58.35
C GLY A 198 -33.44 49.14 -59.33
N GLN A 199 -33.59 50.46 -59.16
CA GLN A 199 -32.80 51.42 -59.94
C GLN A 199 -31.40 51.60 -59.33
N ALA A 200 -30.37 51.37 -60.15
CA ALA A 200 -28.96 51.41 -59.75
C ALA A 200 -28.36 52.84 -59.71
N TYR A 201 -29.18 53.89 -59.68
CA TYR A 201 -28.74 55.28 -59.78
C TYR A 201 -29.56 56.24 -58.91
N GLY A 202 -28.91 57.30 -58.42
CA GLY A 202 -29.56 58.42 -57.71
C GLY A 202 -29.84 58.20 -56.22
N ASP A 203 -30.54 59.16 -55.59
CA ASP A 203 -30.79 59.23 -54.14
C ASP A 203 -31.53 58.00 -53.57
N GLY A 204 -32.39 57.37 -54.37
CA GLY A 204 -33.16 56.18 -53.97
C GLY A 204 -32.27 54.98 -53.69
N CYS A 205 -31.24 54.75 -54.52
CA CYS A 205 -30.28 53.66 -54.32
C CYS A 205 -29.51 53.82 -53.00
N MET A 206 -29.06 55.05 -52.69
CA MET A 206 -28.36 55.31 -51.43
C MET A 206 -29.25 55.06 -50.21
N ALA A 207 -30.53 55.44 -50.27
CA ALA A 207 -31.47 55.21 -49.18
C ALA A 207 -31.68 53.71 -48.91
N ASP A 208 -31.84 52.90 -49.96
CA ASP A 208 -31.98 51.44 -49.84
C ASP A 208 -30.70 50.80 -49.28
N ALA A 209 -29.53 51.19 -49.78
CA ALA A 209 -28.24 50.68 -49.28
C ALA A 209 -27.99 51.08 -47.81
N MET A 210 -28.37 52.29 -47.40
CA MET A 210 -28.31 52.71 -45.99
C MET A 210 -29.29 51.93 -45.11
N ALA A 211 -30.48 51.58 -45.61
CA ALA A 211 -31.45 50.77 -44.86
C ALA A 211 -30.90 49.36 -44.59
N VAL A 212 -30.27 48.73 -45.59
CA VAL A 212 -29.61 47.42 -45.44
C VAL A 212 -28.48 47.49 -44.41
N LEU A 213 -27.63 48.53 -44.45
CA LEU A 213 -26.57 48.72 -43.47
C LEU A 213 -27.10 48.89 -42.04
N LYS A 214 -28.15 49.70 -41.85
CA LYS A 214 -28.79 49.86 -40.54
C LYS A 214 -29.34 48.54 -40.00
N GLY A 215 -29.99 47.75 -40.85
CA GLY A 215 -30.48 46.42 -40.50
C GLY A 215 -29.36 45.45 -40.12
N TYR A 216 -28.25 45.46 -40.86
CA TYR A 216 -27.05 44.65 -40.56
C TYR A 216 -26.47 44.97 -39.18
N PHE A 217 -26.29 46.26 -38.86
CA PHE A 217 -25.74 46.66 -37.56
C PHE A 217 -26.69 46.32 -36.40
N ALA A 218 -28.00 46.43 -36.59
CA ALA A 218 -28.98 46.02 -35.60
C ALA A 218 -28.93 44.49 -35.33
N ASP A 219 -28.80 43.67 -36.37
CA ASP A 219 -28.64 42.21 -36.24
C ASP A 219 -27.34 41.83 -35.52
N ARG A 220 -26.25 42.57 -35.80
CA ARG A 220 -24.97 42.38 -35.08
C ARG A 220 -25.05 42.74 -33.60
N LEU A 221 -25.74 43.83 -33.25
CA LEU A 221 -25.98 44.18 -31.85
C LEU A 221 -26.75 43.06 -31.13
N LYS A 222 -27.82 42.55 -31.74
CA LYS A 222 -28.59 41.45 -31.17
C LYS A 222 -27.78 40.16 -30.95
N GLN A 223 -26.88 39.82 -31.89
CA GLN A 223 -25.99 38.68 -31.72
C GLN A 223 -24.99 38.88 -30.59
N LEU A 224 -24.48 40.11 -30.41
CA LEU A 224 -23.60 40.44 -29.29
C LEU A 224 -24.36 40.34 -27.96
N ASP A 225 -25.59 40.84 -27.87
CA ASP A 225 -26.41 40.73 -26.67
C ASP A 225 -26.65 39.25 -26.28
N ASN A 226 -26.97 38.39 -27.24
CA ASN A 226 -27.13 36.95 -26.99
C ASN A 226 -25.83 36.30 -26.47
N LYS A 227 -24.67 36.72 -26.98
CA LYS A 227 -23.37 36.21 -26.52
C LYS A 227 -23.02 36.65 -25.11
N VAL A 228 -23.46 37.85 -24.70
CA VAL A 228 -23.33 38.31 -23.31
C VAL A 228 -24.12 37.38 -22.38
N VAL A 229 -25.38 37.07 -22.72
CA VAL A 229 -26.22 36.17 -21.91
C VAL A 229 -25.62 34.76 -21.79
N GLU A 230 -25.09 34.20 -22.88
CA GLU A 230 -24.41 32.89 -22.85
C GLU A 230 -23.16 32.90 -21.97
N LEU A 231 -22.38 33.99 -21.99
CA LEU A 231 -21.18 34.14 -21.16
C LEU A 231 -21.54 34.28 -19.69
N ASP A 232 -22.57 35.06 -19.35
CA ASP A 232 -23.04 35.21 -17.97
C ASP A 232 -23.48 33.86 -17.39
N ALA A 233 -24.26 33.07 -18.14
CA ALA A 233 -24.66 31.73 -17.72
C ALA A 233 -23.48 30.76 -17.53
N ALA A 234 -22.45 30.84 -18.39
CA ALA A 234 -21.26 30.02 -18.26
C ALA A 234 -20.40 30.42 -17.05
N VAL A 235 -20.35 31.72 -16.73
CA VAL A 235 -19.69 32.23 -15.52
C VAL A 235 -20.41 31.75 -14.27
N ASP A 236 -21.74 31.85 -14.22
CA ASP A 236 -22.53 31.39 -13.08
C ASP A 236 -22.32 29.88 -12.82
N MET A 237 -22.35 29.05 -13.87
CA MET A 237 -22.06 27.62 -13.76
C MET A 237 -20.64 27.33 -13.27
N PHE A 238 -19.65 28.09 -13.77
CA PHE A 238 -18.27 27.93 -13.34
C PHE A 238 -18.08 28.35 -11.88
N GLU A 239 -18.75 29.41 -11.43
CA GLU A 239 -18.75 29.85 -10.03
C GLU A 239 -19.35 28.76 -9.13
N GLU A 240 -20.52 28.21 -9.47
CA GLU A 240 -21.18 27.14 -8.70
C GLU A 240 -20.30 25.87 -8.61
N GLN A 241 -19.74 25.42 -9.74
CA GLN A 241 -18.86 24.24 -9.75
C GLN A 241 -17.58 24.48 -8.95
N SER A 242 -16.97 25.67 -9.09
CA SER A 242 -15.76 26.03 -8.35
C SER A 242 -16.02 26.11 -6.84
N GLU A 243 -17.19 26.58 -6.41
CA GLU A 243 -17.58 26.60 -5.00
C GLU A 243 -17.74 25.18 -4.44
N MET A 244 -18.34 24.25 -5.20
CA MET A 244 -18.44 22.84 -4.81
C MET A 244 -17.06 22.18 -4.69
N ASP A 245 -16.18 22.40 -5.67
CA ASP A 245 -14.82 21.85 -5.67
C ASP A 245 -14.00 22.41 -4.50
N LEU A 246 -14.09 23.72 -4.24
CA LEU A 246 -13.45 24.35 -3.09
C LEU A 246 -13.97 23.77 -1.77
N LYS A 247 -15.28 23.54 -1.65
CA LYS A 247 -15.85 22.93 -0.44
C LYS A 247 -15.32 21.50 -0.24
N SER A 248 -15.25 20.71 -1.30
CA SER A 248 -14.70 19.34 -1.27
C SER A 248 -13.22 19.31 -0.89
N ILE A 249 -12.41 20.23 -1.41
CA ILE A 249 -10.98 20.38 -1.05
C ILE A 249 -10.85 20.77 0.43
N ARG A 250 -11.67 21.70 0.92
CA ARG A 250 -11.66 22.12 2.33
C ARG A 250 -12.07 21.00 3.27
N GLU A 251 -13.12 20.25 2.93
CA GLU A 251 -13.57 19.07 3.68
C GLU A 251 -12.48 18.00 3.73
N SER A 252 -11.84 17.69 2.59
CA SER A 252 -10.72 16.75 2.51
C SER A 252 -9.54 17.20 3.36
N SER A 253 -9.20 18.49 3.32
CA SER A 253 -8.14 19.06 4.15
C SER A 253 -8.48 19.00 5.65
N ALA A 254 -9.75 19.19 6.02
CA ALA A 254 -10.21 19.07 7.39
C ALA A 254 -10.12 17.61 7.87
N ILE A 255 -10.51 16.63 7.05
CA ILE A 255 -10.37 15.19 7.37
C ILE A 255 -8.88 14.80 7.53
N LEU A 256 -8.00 15.32 6.67
CA LEU A 256 -6.59 14.95 6.72
C LEU A 256 -5.85 15.55 7.93
N ASN A 257 -6.19 16.76 8.34
CA ASN A 257 -5.41 17.53 9.33
C ASN A 257 -6.17 17.83 10.63
N GLY A 258 -7.45 17.47 10.75
CA GLY A 258 -8.26 17.62 11.96
C GLY A 258 -8.96 18.97 12.12
N GLU A 259 -9.65 19.11 13.25
CA GLU A 259 -10.49 20.26 13.63
C GLU A 259 -9.67 21.54 13.82
N GLY A 260 -8.41 21.42 14.26
CA GLY A 260 -7.47 22.53 14.43
C GLY A 260 -6.84 23.07 13.14
N SER A 261 -7.16 22.48 11.99
CA SER A 261 -6.65 22.93 10.68
C SER A 261 -7.34 24.21 10.20
N ALA A 262 -6.76 24.88 9.18
CA ALA A 262 -7.30 26.12 8.62
C ALA A 262 -8.78 26.04 8.18
N PHE A 263 -9.24 24.83 7.83
CA PHE A 263 -10.62 24.56 7.42
C PHE A 263 -11.40 23.69 8.42
N GLY A 264 -10.76 23.22 9.49
CA GLY A 264 -11.38 22.27 10.44
C GLY A 264 -12.56 22.88 11.21
N SER A 265 -12.46 24.16 11.56
CA SER A 265 -13.53 24.90 12.24
C SER A 265 -14.79 25.07 11.39
N GLU A 266 -14.67 25.09 10.05
CA GLU A 266 -15.82 25.15 9.13
C GLU A 266 -16.70 23.89 9.23
N PHE A 267 -16.14 22.78 9.72
CA PHE A 267 -16.81 21.48 9.80
C PHE A 267 -16.86 20.90 11.23
N ALA A 268 -16.60 21.69 12.28
CA ALA A 268 -16.46 21.20 13.66
C ALA A 268 -17.66 20.37 14.17
N ASN A 269 -18.87 20.65 13.67
CA ASN A 269 -20.11 19.95 14.02
C ASN A 269 -20.55 18.89 12.98
N SER A 270 -19.67 18.51 12.06
CA SER A 270 -19.95 17.53 11.00
C SER A 270 -19.49 16.14 11.40
N ASP A 271 -20.21 15.12 10.91
CA ASP A 271 -19.88 13.69 11.09
C ASP A 271 -18.56 13.29 10.41
N ILE A 272 -17.92 14.19 9.65
CA ILE A 272 -16.61 13.93 9.04
C ILE A 272 -15.51 13.64 10.07
N PHE A 273 -15.68 14.10 11.31
CA PHE A 273 -14.76 13.87 12.43
C PHE A 273 -15.14 12.67 13.33
N ASP A 274 -16.15 11.87 12.97
CA ASP A 274 -16.46 10.59 13.65
C ASP A 274 -15.51 9.47 13.15
N TYR A 275 -14.23 9.62 13.47
CA TYR A 275 -13.19 8.65 13.12
C TYR A 275 -13.43 7.32 13.81
N GLY A 276 -13.97 7.33 15.03
CA GLY A 276 -14.34 6.16 15.77
C GLY A 276 -15.35 5.28 15.05
N LYS A 277 -16.31 5.86 14.31
CA LYS A 277 -17.20 5.10 13.42
C LYS A 277 -16.47 4.63 12.16
N ARG A 278 -15.65 5.49 11.54
CA ARG A 278 -14.86 5.13 10.34
C ARG A 278 -13.92 3.95 10.62
N PHE A 279 -13.28 3.93 11.78
CA PHE A 279 -12.35 2.89 12.25
C PHE A 279 -12.98 1.87 13.20
N GLY A 280 -14.30 1.87 13.38
CA GLY A 280 -15.02 1.05 14.36
C GLY A 280 -15.11 -0.44 14.01
N ASN A 281 -14.00 -1.06 13.62
CA ASN A 281 -13.88 -2.50 13.42
C ASN A 281 -13.08 -3.14 14.57
N PRO A 282 -13.22 -4.47 14.78
CA PRO A 282 -12.51 -5.17 15.85
C PRO A 282 -10.99 -5.03 15.82
N ALA A 283 -10.38 -4.90 14.63
CA ALA A 283 -8.93 -4.78 14.45
C ALA A 283 -8.39 -3.44 14.98
N CYS A 284 -8.94 -2.32 14.53
CA CYS A 284 -8.57 -0.99 15.02
C CYS A 284 -8.93 -0.78 16.49
N ASN A 285 -10.10 -1.29 16.91
CA ASN A 285 -10.50 -1.22 18.30
C ASN A 285 -9.52 -1.96 19.21
N SER A 286 -8.86 -3.03 18.76
CA SER A 286 -7.87 -3.75 19.58
C SER A 286 -6.61 -2.92 19.89
N ILE A 287 -6.33 -1.90 19.08
CA ILE A 287 -5.16 -1.04 19.15
C ILE A 287 -5.49 0.24 19.92
N LEU A 288 -6.53 0.96 19.49
CA LEU A 288 -7.01 2.20 20.10
C LEU A 288 -8.52 2.11 20.30
N ALA A 289 -8.99 2.49 21.48
CA ALA A 289 -10.43 2.61 21.73
C ALA A 289 -11.06 3.64 20.79
N LYS A 290 -12.38 3.50 20.54
CA LYS A 290 -13.16 4.43 19.71
C LYS A 290 -12.92 5.89 20.12
N ASP A 291 -13.06 6.20 21.40
CA ASP A 291 -12.87 7.55 21.94
C ASP A 291 -11.43 8.06 21.76
N GLY A 292 -10.45 7.15 21.77
CA GLY A 292 -9.05 7.47 21.49
C GLY A 292 -8.83 7.82 20.01
N MET A 293 -9.46 7.08 19.09
CA MET A 293 -9.44 7.40 17.65
C MET A 293 -10.10 8.74 17.36
N ASP A 294 -11.26 9.02 17.98
CA ASP A 294 -11.94 10.31 17.84
C ASP A 294 -11.09 11.47 18.37
N ALA A 295 -10.45 11.30 19.53
CA ALA A 295 -9.60 12.33 20.11
C ALA A 295 -8.37 12.64 19.22
N LEU A 296 -7.69 11.61 18.71
CA LEU A 296 -6.53 11.77 17.81
C LEU A 296 -6.95 12.38 16.47
N GLY A 297 -8.04 11.89 15.88
CA GLY A 297 -8.55 12.36 14.60
C GLY A 297 -9.11 13.79 14.67
N LYS A 298 -9.76 14.20 15.77
CA LYS A 298 -10.15 15.61 15.96
C LYS A 298 -8.94 16.52 16.09
N LYS A 299 -7.89 16.07 16.79
CA LYS A 299 -6.69 16.88 17.01
C LYS A 299 -5.81 17.03 15.77
N GLY A 300 -5.59 15.95 15.00
CA GLY A 300 -4.62 15.92 13.91
C GLY A 300 -5.11 15.26 12.60
N GLY A 301 -6.38 14.92 12.50
CA GLY A 301 -6.95 14.24 11.33
C GLY A 301 -6.41 12.83 11.12
N LEU A 302 -6.54 12.32 9.90
CA LEU A 302 -5.93 11.04 9.50
C LEU A 302 -4.41 11.03 9.74
N LYS A 303 -3.72 12.16 9.53
CA LYS A 303 -2.28 12.27 9.81
C LYS A 303 -1.95 12.07 11.28
N GLY A 304 -2.73 12.66 12.19
CA GLY A 304 -2.53 12.48 13.62
C GLY A 304 -2.75 11.03 14.08
N ILE A 305 -3.67 10.32 13.44
CA ILE A 305 -3.88 8.88 13.66
C ILE A 305 -2.68 8.10 13.12
N GLU A 306 -2.24 8.37 11.88
CA GLU A 306 -1.07 7.74 11.25
C GLU A 306 0.20 7.95 12.07
N GLU A 307 0.49 9.19 12.50
CA GLU A 307 1.64 9.53 13.34
C GLU A 307 1.64 8.74 14.65
N LYS A 308 0.47 8.60 15.29
CA LYS A 308 0.34 7.81 16.51
C LYS A 308 0.57 6.31 16.22
N MET A 309 0.03 5.79 15.12
CA MET A 309 0.25 4.41 14.72
C MET A 309 1.73 4.15 14.39
N VAL A 310 2.41 5.05 13.69
CA VAL A 310 3.84 4.92 13.39
C VAL A 310 4.68 5.05 14.66
N ALA A 311 4.34 5.96 15.58
CA ALA A 311 5.07 6.10 16.84
C ALA A 311 4.93 4.87 17.75
N ASP A 312 3.73 4.31 17.85
CA ASP A 312 3.48 3.14 18.70
C ASP A 312 3.93 1.83 18.03
N PHE A 313 3.97 1.76 16.68
CA PHE A 313 4.06 0.49 15.95
C PHE A 313 5.10 0.45 14.81
N GLY A 314 5.66 1.58 14.41
CA GLY A 314 6.65 1.69 13.32
C GLY A 314 8.08 1.39 13.76
N ALA A 315 8.40 1.60 15.04
CA ALA A 315 9.67 1.22 15.63
C ALA A 315 9.59 -0.19 16.23
N THR A 316 10.70 -0.93 16.18
CA THR A 316 10.83 -2.18 16.92
C THR A 316 10.69 -1.86 18.42
N PRO A 317 9.71 -2.43 19.13
CA PRO A 317 9.55 -2.19 20.56
C PRO A 317 10.86 -2.51 21.30
N GLN A 318 11.18 -1.74 22.33
CA GLN A 318 12.39 -1.97 23.13
C GLN A 318 12.35 -3.39 23.71
N GLY A 319 13.32 -4.24 23.34
CA GLY A 319 13.35 -5.67 23.73
C GLY A 319 12.74 -6.65 22.72
N SER A 320 12.02 -6.16 21.70
CA SER A 320 11.56 -6.97 20.57
C SER A 320 12.59 -6.98 19.44
N GLN A 321 12.70 -8.10 18.72
CA GLN A 321 13.44 -8.19 17.46
C GLN A 321 12.57 -7.84 16.24
N TYR A 322 11.25 -7.79 16.41
CA TYR A 322 10.30 -7.67 15.30
C TYR A 322 9.38 -6.48 15.49
N SER A 323 9.21 -5.70 14.41
CA SER A 323 8.05 -4.83 14.22
C SER A 323 6.79 -5.68 13.97
N PRO A 324 5.57 -5.14 14.10
CA PRO A 324 4.36 -5.89 13.81
C PRO A 324 4.32 -6.50 12.40
N ALA A 325 4.75 -5.73 11.39
CA ALA A 325 4.80 -6.20 10.01
C ALA A 325 5.79 -7.36 9.83
N THR A 326 7.01 -7.20 10.35
CA THR A 326 8.04 -8.25 10.27
C THR A 326 7.69 -9.47 11.12
N TYR A 327 6.97 -9.30 12.24
CA TYR A 327 6.47 -10.41 13.04
C TYR A 327 5.46 -11.25 12.26
N LEU A 328 4.52 -10.60 11.55
CA LEU A 328 3.50 -11.30 10.76
C LEU A 328 4.12 -12.26 9.73
N GLU A 329 5.22 -11.84 9.10
CA GLU A 329 5.98 -12.63 8.12
C GLU A 329 6.82 -13.73 8.78
N ASN A 330 7.33 -13.49 9.98
CA ASN A 330 8.23 -14.41 10.69
C ASN A 330 7.54 -15.28 11.75
N HIS A 331 6.23 -15.17 11.93
CA HIS A 331 5.48 -15.88 12.98
C HIS A 331 5.73 -17.39 12.99
N ALA A 332 5.72 -18.05 11.82
CA ALA A 332 6.00 -19.48 11.73
C ALA A 332 7.44 -19.83 12.16
N ALA A 333 8.41 -18.96 11.88
CA ALA A 333 9.79 -19.14 12.33
C ALA A 333 9.90 -18.98 13.85
N VAL A 334 9.18 -18.02 14.43
CA VAL A 334 9.09 -17.83 15.89
C VAL A 334 8.48 -19.05 16.58
N GLU A 335 7.36 -19.59 16.08
CA GLU A 335 6.77 -20.82 16.65
C GLU A 335 7.75 -22.01 16.57
N LYS A 336 8.46 -22.15 15.45
CA LYS A 336 9.47 -23.20 15.28
C LYS A 336 10.62 -23.03 16.27
N ASP A 337 11.10 -21.81 16.48
CA ASP A 337 12.14 -21.49 17.45
C ASP A 337 11.70 -21.81 18.88
N ILE A 338 10.46 -21.46 19.24
CA ILE A 338 9.89 -21.79 20.56
C ILE A 338 9.78 -23.30 20.76
N ARG A 339 9.34 -24.07 19.75
CA ARG A 339 9.27 -25.54 19.84
C ARG A 339 10.66 -26.16 20.01
N LYS A 340 11.65 -25.69 19.24
CA LYS A 340 13.05 -26.15 19.36
C LYS A 340 13.60 -25.87 20.75
N MET A 341 13.38 -24.66 21.26
CA MET A 341 13.74 -24.25 22.61
C MET A 341 13.04 -25.13 23.67
N ALA A 342 11.75 -25.41 23.50
CA ALA A 342 10.99 -26.29 24.40
C ALA A 342 11.53 -27.73 24.41
N ASP A 343 11.94 -28.26 23.26
CA ASP A 343 12.60 -29.56 23.13
C ASP A 343 13.97 -29.56 23.83
N GLU A 344 14.79 -28.51 23.65
CA GLU A 344 16.09 -28.34 24.31
C GLU A 344 15.96 -28.27 25.84
N VAL A 345 15.03 -27.46 26.36
CA VAL A 345 14.75 -27.37 27.80
C VAL A 345 14.22 -28.70 28.33
N GLY A 346 13.31 -29.35 27.59
CA GLY A 346 12.75 -30.65 27.93
C GLY A 346 13.83 -31.72 28.06
N GLU A 347 14.77 -31.81 27.12
CA GLU A 347 15.88 -32.76 27.19
C GLU A 347 16.84 -32.44 28.34
N GLN A 348 17.19 -31.16 28.56
CA GLN A 348 18.00 -30.79 29.73
C GLN A 348 17.31 -31.19 31.05
N ALA A 349 16.00 -31.03 31.14
CA ALA A 349 15.24 -31.46 32.31
C ALA A 349 15.20 -32.98 32.49
N LYS A 350 15.17 -33.74 31.37
CA LYS A 350 15.30 -35.20 31.39
C LYS A 350 16.62 -35.60 32.04
N PHE A 351 17.74 -35.08 31.54
CA PHE A 351 19.07 -35.41 32.05
C PHE A 351 19.32 -34.96 33.49
N ASN A 352 18.74 -33.83 33.89
CA ASN A 352 18.90 -33.28 35.24
C ASN A 352 17.80 -33.71 36.23
N PHE A 353 16.91 -34.64 35.85
CA PHE A 353 15.73 -35.01 36.65
C PHE A 353 16.06 -35.32 38.12
N ALA A 354 17.16 -36.04 38.37
CA ALA A 354 17.56 -36.42 39.72
C ALA A 354 17.95 -35.22 40.61
N ASN A 355 18.53 -34.17 40.02
CA ASN A 355 18.94 -32.93 40.68
C ASN A 355 17.76 -31.96 40.81
N LEU A 356 16.98 -31.83 39.72
CA LEU A 356 15.82 -30.94 39.62
C LEU A 356 14.76 -31.20 40.68
N ALA A 357 14.46 -32.47 40.91
CA ALA A 357 13.37 -32.85 41.79
C ALA A 357 13.82 -33.02 43.25
N LYS A 358 15.08 -32.68 43.58
CA LYS A 358 15.66 -32.84 44.92
C LYS A 358 15.12 -31.82 45.91
N ASP A 359 15.08 -30.55 45.52
CA ASP A 359 14.61 -29.44 46.35
C ASP A 359 14.24 -28.22 45.49
N GLN A 360 13.70 -27.19 46.14
CA GLN A 360 13.33 -25.95 45.45
C GLN A 360 14.53 -25.23 44.83
N LYS A 361 15.72 -25.41 45.42
CA LYS A 361 16.96 -24.80 44.97
C LYS A 361 17.45 -25.41 43.65
N GLY A 362 17.44 -26.73 43.49
CA GLY A 362 17.83 -27.42 42.27
C GLY A 362 16.96 -27.03 41.07
N TYR A 363 15.67 -26.82 41.32
CA TYR A 363 14.77 -26.26 40.31
C TYR A 363 15.11 -24.80 39.97
N SER A 364 15.33 -23.96 40.99
CA SER A 364 15.75 -22.57 40.80
C SER A 364 17.08 -22.43 40.04
N ASP A 365 18.05 -23.29 40.33
CA ASP A 365 19.38 -23.31 39.70
C ASP A 365 19.29 -23.76 38.22
N PHE A 366 18.41 -24.71 37.92
CA PHE A 366 18.11 -25.05 36.53
C PHE A 366 17.46 -23.88 35.79
N LEU A 367 16.44 -23.28 36.39
CA LEU A 367 15.69 -22.18 35.80
C LEU A 367 16.56 -20.95 35.51
N SER A 368 17.51 -20.63 36.40
CA SER A 368 18.47 -19.55 36.18
C SER A 368 19.49 -19.88 35.09
N GLY A 369 19.80 -21.17 34.88
CA GLY A 369 20.70 -21.65 33.83
C GLY A 369 20.07 -21.74 32.43
N ILE A 370 18.76 -21.94 32.31
CA ILE A 370 18.05 -22.14 31.03
C ILE A 370 18.31 -21.00 30.03
N GLY A 371 18.27 -19.74 30.48
CA GLY A 371 18.45 -18.59 29.60
C GLY A 371 19.83 -18.53 28.91
N GLY A 372 20.84 -19.17 29.53
CA GLY A 372 22.19 -19.29 28.99
C GLY A 372 22.45 -20.59 28.24
N SER A 373 21.73 -21.67 28.54
CA SER A 373 21.98 -23.01 27.99
C SER A 373 21.17 -23.33 26.73
N VAL A 374 20.18 -22.50 26.38
CA VAL A 374 19.25 -22.76 25.26
C VAL A 374 19.42 -21.72 24.16
N THR A 375 19.39 -22.20 22.92
CA THR A 375 19.52 -21.34 21.74
C THR A 375 18.14 -20.86 21.28
N SER A 376 18.00 -19.56 21.03
CA SER A 376 16.80 -18.98 20.43
C SER A 376 17.24 -17.88 19.48
N ASN A 377 16.86 -18.04 18.21
CA ASN A 377 17.18 -17.06 17.17
C ASN A 377 16.24 -15.85 17.22
N SER A 378 15.02 -16.03 17.74
CA SER A 378 14.01 -14.98 17.88
C SER A 378 14.10 -14.20 19.20
N GLY A 379 14.89 -14.66 20.17
CA GLY A 379 14.99 -14.04 21.49
C GLY A 379 13.91 -14.48 22.49
N ALA A 380 13.03 -15.41 22.10
CA ALA A 380 11.97 -15.99 22.94
C ALA A 380 12.50 -16.59 24.25
N LYS A 381 13.78 -17.01 24.30
CA LYS A 381 14.41 -17.50 25.53
C LYS A 381 14.37 -16.53 26.71
N MET A 382 14.27 -15.22 26.44
CA MET A 382 14.21 -14.20 27.50
C MET A 382 12.85 -14.18 28.22
N GLY A 383 11.78 -14.65 27.57
CA GLY A 383 10.46 -14.78 28.17
C GLY A 383 10.32 -15.99 29.11
N LEU A 384 11.24 -16.95 29.03
CA LEU A 384 11.27 -18.11 29.93
C LEU A 384 11.59 -17.65 31.34
N ASN A 385 10.69 -17.95 32.28
CA ASN A 385 10.89 -17.61 33.68
C ASN A 385 10.42 -18.74 34.60
N ALA A 386 10.82 -18.66 35.86
CA ALA A 386 10.54 -19.66 36.88
C ALA A 386 9.04 -19.99 37.05
N SER A 387 8.15 -19.01 36.84
CA SER A 387 6.71 -19.16 37.07
C SER A 387 6.03 -20.11 36.07
N PHE A 388 6.67 -20.37 34.92
CA PHE A 388 6.19 -21.37 33.96
C PHE A 388 6.07 -22.73 34.62
N PHE A 389 6.98 -23.02 35.53
CA PHE A 389 7.25 -24.37 35.96
C PHE A 389 6.86 -24.65 37.42
N THR A 390 6.30 -23.65 38.13
CA THR A 390 5.91 -23.78 39.55
C THR A 390 4.86 -24.88 39.77
N GLY A 391 3.86 -24.99 38.89
CA GLY A 391 2.85 -26.04 38.98
C GLY A 391 3.42 -27.45 38.76
N LEU A 392 4.39 -27.55 37.85
CA LEU A 392 5.12 -28.79 37.55
C LEU A 392 6.03 -29.19 38.73
N GLN A 393 6.71 -28.24 39.35
CA GLN A 393 7.68 -28.47 40.42
C GLN A 393 7.12 -29.32 41.58
N ASN A 394 5.92 -28.97 42.07
CA ASN A 394 5.28 -29.69 43.18
C ASN A 394 5.01 -31.16 42.84
N LYS A 395 4.52 -31.40 41.62
CA LYS A 395 4.21 -32.75 41.12
C LYS A 395 5.49 -33.61 41.04
N PHE A 396 6.57 -33.06 40.51
CA PHE A 396 7.83 -33.80 40.35
C PHE A 396 8.57 -34.03 41.66
N THR A 397 8.49 -33.07 42.59
CA THR A 397 9.07 -33.22 43.93
C THR A 397 8.42 -34.39 44.68
N ALA A 398 7.09 -34.54 44.59
CA ALA A 398 6.37 -35.67 45.18
C ALA A 398 6.78 -37.01 44.55
N THR A 399 6.82 -37.10 43.22
CA THR A 399 7.25 -38.32 42.51
C THR A 399 8.70 -38.70 42.86
N ARG A 400 9.59 -37.72 42.93
CA ARG A 400 11.00 -37.94 43.30
C ARG A 400 11.16 -38.46 44.70
N LYS A 401 10.38 -37.94 45.66
CA LYS A 401 10.38 -38.46 47.03
C LYS A 401 10.06 -39.95 47.04
N THR A 402 9.02 -40.38 46.33
CA THR A 402 8.68 -41.81 46.21
C THR A 402 9.83 -42.65 45.61
N LEU A 403 10.49 -42.15 44.56
CA LEU A 403 11.64 -42.84 43.96
C LEU A 403 12.87 -42.88 44.89
N SER A 404 13.09 -41.81 45.66
CA SER A 404 14.17 -41.70 46.64
C SER A 404 13.93 -42.64 47.83
N ASP A 405 12.68 -42.77 48.30
CA ASP A 405 12.32 -43.67 49.39
C ASP A 405 12.53 -45.14 48.97
N LYS A 406 12.15 -45.51 47.74
CA LYS A 406 12.46 -46.83 47.16
C LYS A 406 13.99 -47.05 47.07
N MET A 407 14.74 -46.05 46.62
CA MET A 407 16.19 -46.11 46.55
C MET A 407 16.81 -46.30 47.95
N GLY A 408 16.37 -45.54 48.95
CA GLY A 408 16.83 -45.66 50.33
C GLY A 408 16.57 -47.05 50.91
N ALA A 409 15.37 -47.60 50.70
CA ALA A 409 15.03 -48.95 51.16
C ALA A 409 15.95 -50.02 50.56
N ILE A 410 16.26 -49.94 49.26
CA ILE A 410 17.18 -50.87 48.61
C ILE A 410 18.62 -50.67 49.10
N SER A 411 19.04 -49.41 49.30
CA SER A 411 20.39 -49.09 49.80
C SER A 411 20.63 -49.64 51.20
N THR A 412 19.64 -49.58 52.09
CA THR A 412 19.75 -50.15 53.45
C THR A 412 19.94 -51.67 53.41
N GLU A 413 19.30 -52.35 52.48
CA GLU A 413 19.38 -53.82 52.35
C GLU A 413 20.70 -54.28 51.73
N LEU A 414 21.22 -53.53 50.75
CA LEU A 414 22.52 -53.82 50.12
C LEU A 414 23.74 -53.32 50.94
N GLY A 415 23.51 -52.38 51.87
CA GLY A 415 24.58 -51.71 52.60
C GLY A 415 25.60 -51.04 51.66
N GLY A 416 26.87 -51.04 52.06
CA GLY A 416 27.97 -50.48 51.25
C GLY A 416 28.20 -51.18 49.90
N ARG A 417 27.65 -52.39 49.71
CA ARG A 417 27.80 -53.14 48.45
C ARG A 417 27.00 -52.50 47.32
N GLY A 418 25.97 -51.71 47.58
CA GLY A 418 25.12 -51.15 46.51
C GLY A 418 25.67 -49.88 45.85
N GLY A 419 26.74 -49.27 46.38
CA GLY A 419 27.11 -47.88 46.06
C GLY A 419 27.30 -47.56 44.57
N GLU A 420 28.02 -48.42 43.84
CA GLU A 420 28.32 -48.23 42.42
C GLU A 420 27.04 -48.34 41.55
N ALA A 421 26.28 -49.42 41.67
CA ALA A 421 25.02 -49.57 40.94
C ALA A 421 24.02 -48.43 41.24
N MET A 422 24.03 -47.94 42.49
CA MET A 422 23.18 -46.82 42.92
C MET A 422 23.59 -45.47 42.33
N SER A 423 24.90 -45.22 42.14
CA SER A 423 25.37 -43.97 41.52
C SER A 423 25.00 -43.89 40.04
N HIS A 424 24.88 -45.03 39.35
CA HIS A 424 24.45 -45.12 37.96
C HIS A 424 22.93 -45.23 37.77
N LEU A 425 22.17 -45.41 38.87
CA LEU A 425 20.70 -45.53 38.81
C LEU A 425 20.07 -44.29 38.17
N THR A 426 20.53 -43.09 38.53
CA THR A 426 19.96 -41.82 38.09
C THR A 426 20.40 -41.38 36.68
N ASN A 427 21.38 -42.07 36.07
CA ASN A 427 21.89 -41.74 34.74
C ASN A 427 21.00 -42.29 33.63
N ILE A 428 20.13 -41.46 33.05
CA ILE A 428 18.97 -41.92 32.26
C ILE A 428 19.33 -42.73 31.01
N ASP A 429 20.44 -42.41 30.34
CA ASP A 429 20.76 -42.96 29.02
C ASP A 429 21.82 -44.08 29.05
N ASN A 430 22.42 -44.40 30.19
CA ASN A 430 23.50 -45.38 30.28
C ASN A 430 23.07 -46.69 30.96
N ASP A 431 22.24 -47.46 30.26
CA ASP A 431 21.77 -48.77 30.73
C ASP A 431 22.87 -49.83 30.72
N SER A 432 23.82 -49.75 29.78
CA SER A 432 24.92 -50.72 29.70
C SER A 432 25.83 -50.68 30.91
N THR A 433 26.22 -49.49 31.38
CA THR A 433 27.03 -49.36 32.59
C THR A 433 26.22 -49.79 33.80
N PHE A 434 24.95 -49.40 33.90
CA PHE A 434 24.09 -49.83 35.01
C PHE A 434 23.95 -51.35 35.09
N GLU A 435 23.70 -52.04 33.97
CA GLU A 435 23.60 -53.51 33.95
C GLU A 435 24.95 -54.20 34.22
N ALA A 436 26.06 -53.62 33.77
CA ALA A 436 27.40 -54.12 34.11
C ALA A 436 27.70 -54.00 35.61
N GLU A 437 27.32 -52.89 36.23
CA GLU A 437 27.44 -52.68 37.68
C GLU A 437 26.50 -53.61 38.47
N LEU A 438 25.29 -53.86 37.97
CA LEU A 438 24.40 -54.86 38.56
C LEU A 438 24.98 -56.28 38.49
N GLY A 439 25.59 -56.66 37.37
CA GLY A 439 26.28 -57.94 37.23
C GLY A 439 27.47 -58.06 38.17
N SER A 440 28.25 -56.98 38.31
CA SER A 440 29.38 -56.91 39.26
C SER A 440 28.92 -56.99 40.71
N LEU A 441 27.80 -56.34 41.05
CA LEU A 441 27.15 -56.42 42.35
C LEU A 441 26.67 -57.85 42.66
N GLU A 442 26.02 -58.50 41.70
CA GLU A 442 25.58 -59.89 41.82
C GLU A 442 26.77 -60.82 42.12
N ASN A 443 27.83 -60.72 41.33
CA ASN A 443 29.05 -61.50 41.52
C ASN A 443 29.71 -61.21 42.87
N ARG A 444 29.77 -59.95 43.30
CA ARG A 444 30.31 -59.56 44.61
C ARG A 444 29.53 -60.19 45.75
N ILE A 445 28.20 -60.13 45.73
CA ILE A 445 27.36 -60.71 46.79
C ILE A 445 27.53 -62.24 46.86
N LYS A 446 27.53 -62.91 45.71
CA LYS A 446 27.77 -64.36 45.63
C LYS A 446 29.19 -64.72 46.10
N GLY A 447 30.19 -63.96 45.67
CA GLY A 447 31.59 -64.14 46.03
C GLY A 447 31.88 -63.90 47.52
N ASP A 448 31.25 -62.88 48.12
CA ASP A 448 31.36 -62.59 49.55
C ASP A 448 30.87 -63.78 50.38
N CYS A 449 29.76 -64.43 49.99
CA CYS A 449 29.28 -65.64 50.64
C CYS A 449 30.32 -66.77 50.60
N VAL A 450 30.93 -66.98 49.42
CA VAL A 450 31.95 -68.03 49.25
C VAL A 450 33.20 -67.72 50.08
N ASN A 451 33.64 -66.46 50.12
CA ASN A 451 34.78 -66.01 50.94
C ASN A 451 34.52 -66.14 52.44
N SER A 452 33.30 -65.87 52.87
CA SER A 452 32.86 -65.98 54.27
C SER A 452 32.82 -67.44 54.77
N SER A 453 32.84 -68.42 53.87
CA SER A 453 32.76 -69.85 54.19
C SER A 453 34.08 -70.46 54.72
N GLY A 454 35.09 -69.64 55.03
CA GLY A 454 36.34 -70.10 55.65
C GLY A 454 37.32 -70.76 54.67
N ILE A 455 37.55 -70.13 53.51
CA ILE A 455 38.40 -70.66 52.43
C ILE A 455 39.77 -71.12 52.92
N ASP A 456 40.44 -70.35 53.77
CA ASP A 456 41.79 -70.70 54.23
C ASP A 456 41.82 -72.00 55.04
N THR A 457 40.77 -72.24 55.84
CA THR A 457 40.58 -73.50 56.55
C THR A 457 40.31 -74.65 55.57
N ALA A 458 39.46 -74.45 54.57
CA ALA A 458 39.18 -75.46 53.54
C ALA A 458 40.43 -75.81 52.71
N LEU A 459 41.21 -74.81 52.30
CA LEU A 459 42.45 -75.01 51.56
C LEU A 459 43.50 -75.78 52.38
N SER A 460 43.55 -75.60 53.70
CA SER A 460 44.50 -76.32 54.56
C SER A 460 44.28 -77.85 54.54
N ARG A 461 43.05 -78.29 54.24
CA ARG A 461 42.62 -79.70 54.20
C ARG A 461 42.93 -80.41 52.87
N ILE A 462 43.42 -79.69 51.86
CA ILE A 462 43.76 -80.26 50.56
C ILE A 462 45.13 -80.97 50.64
N TYR A 463 45.18 -82.22 50.21
CA TYR A 463 46.38 -83.06 50.17
C TYR A 463 46.34 -84.04 48.99
N ASP A 464 47.51 -84.48 48.55
CA ASP A 464 47.68 -85.56 47.59
C ASP A 464 48.00 -86.87 48.36
N PRO A 465 47.15 -87.91 48.29
CA PRO A 465 47.36 -89.15 49.03
C PRO A 465 48.60 -89.93 48.58
N SER A 466 49.13 -89.66 47.38
CA SER A 466 50.34 -90.30 46.85
C SER A 466 51.64 -89.71 47.40
N LEU A 467 51.58 -88.59 48.12
CA LEU A 467 52.73 -87.85 48.62
C LEU A 467 52.86 -87.95 50.14
N SER A 468 54.11 -87.93 50.66
CA SER A 468 54.36 -87.88 52.10
C SER A 468 53.81 -86.59 52.72
N LYS A 469 53.58 -86.57 54.05
CA LYS A 469 53.12 -85.35 54.76
C LYS A 469 54.04 -84.14 54.53
N ALA A 470 55.36 -84.37 54.50
CA ALA A 470 56.34 -83.33 54.23
C ALA A 470 56.27 -82.84 52.77
N ALA A 471 56.17 -83.76 51.80
CA ALA A 471 56.04 -83.41 50.39
C ALA A 471 54.74 -82.63 50.11
N ASN A 472 53.62 -83.04 50.75
CA ASN A 472 52.33 -82.36 50.67
C ASN A 472 52.38 -80.90 51.15
N LYS A 473 53.20 -80.58 52.15
CA LYS A 473 53.36 -79.21 52.65
C LYS A 473 53.92 -78.26 51.58
N HIS A 474 54.68 -78.78 50.61
CA HIS A 474 55.34 -78.01 49.55
C HIS A 474 54.64 -78.14 48.18
N SER A 475 54.28 -79.35 47.74
CA SER A 475 53.68 -79.59 46.42
C SER A 475 52.27 -79.00 46.29
N SER A 476 51.48 -79.02 47.37
CA SER A 476 50.10 -78.53 47.36
C SER A 476 49.99 -77.00 47.30
N GLN A 477 51.07 -76.25 47.51
CA GLN A 477 51.01 -74.79 47.58
C GLN A 477 50.60 -74.15 46.25
N LEU A 478 51.01 -74.69 45.10
CA LEU A 478 50.68 -74.11 43.80
C LEU A 478 49.17 -74.20 43.53
N ILE A 479 48.58 -75.37 43.77
CA ILE A 479 47.14 -75.60 43.59
C ILE A 479 46.34 -74.81 44.63
N LYS A 480 46.76 -74.82 45.90
CA LYS A 480 46.11 -74.01 46.95
C LYS A 480 46.11 -72.53 46.60
N LYS A 481 47.22 -71.98 46.09
CA LYS A 481 47.30 -70.58 45.64
C LYS A 481 46.38 -70.29 44.46
N ARG A 482 46.30 -71.20 43.47
CA ARG A 482 45.39 -71.02 42.32
C ARG A 482 43.92 -71.09 42.71
N ILE A 483 43.53 -72.08 43.52
CA ILE A 483 42.17 -72.18 44.04
C ILE A 483 41.85 -70.93 44.87
N LYS A 484 42.75 -70.48 45.76
CA LYS A 484 42.57 -69.24 46.53
C LYS A 484 42.36 -68.03 45.62
N ALA A 485 43.12 -67.92 44.53
CA ALA A 485 42.97 -66.82 43.57
C ALA A 485 41.62 -66.85 42.85
N ILE A 486 41.16 -68.03 42.39
CA ILE A 486 39.86 -68.18 41.71
C ILE A 486 38.71 -67.89 42.66
N ILE A 487 38.72 -68.53 43.83
CA ILE A 487 37.62 -68.42 44.78
C ILE A 487 37.59 -67.00 45.40
N GLY A 488 38.76 -66.45 45.72
CA GLY A 488 38.93 -65.12 46.32
C GLY A 488 38.58 -63.95 45.40
N ASP A 489 38.53 -64.15 44.07
CA ASP A 489 38.15 -63.09 43.13
C ASP A 489 36.65 -62.79 43.21
N LEU A 490 36.31 -61.66 43.82
CA LEU A 490 34.93 -61.19 43.99
C LEU A 490 34.27 -60.71 42.68
N LYS A 491 35.05 -60.42 41.64
CA LYS A 491 34.53 -59.94 40.34
C LYS A 491 34.20 -61.09 39.40
N MET A 492 34.82 -62.25 39.60
CA MET A 492 34.60 -63.44 38.78
C MET A 492 33.21 -64.05 39.02
N SER A 493 32.49 -64.37 37.95
CA SER A 493 31.17 -65.01 38.05
C SER A 493 31.29 -66.45 38.58
N PRO A 494 30.23 -66.99 39.23
CA PRO A 494 30.19 -68.38 39.68
C PRO A 494 30.56 -69.39 38.58
N GLU A 495 30.01 -69.23 37.38
CA GLU A 495 30.23 -70.14 36.25
C GLU A 495 31.69 -70.13 35.81
N LYS A 496 32.31 -68.93 35.78
CA LYS A 496 33.73 -68.80 35.45
C LYS A 496 34.61 -69.40 36.54
N LYS A 497 34.26 -69.25 37.82
CA LYS A 497 34.95 -69.93 38.93
C LYS A 497 34.90 -71.45 38.77
N LEU A 498 33.72 -72.00 38.46
CA LEU A 498 33.54 -73.44 38.24
C LEU A 498 34.37 -73.95 37.05
N ALA A 499 34.39 -73.22 35.94
CA ALA A 499 35.19 -73.56 34.77
C ALA A 499 36.71 -73.54 35.04
N GLU A 500 37.19 -72.54 35.80
CA GLU A 500 38.61 -72.46 36.19
C GLU A 500 39.00 -73.57 37.18
N LEU A 501 38.09 -73.97 38.08
CA LEU A 501 38.31 -75.13 38.96
C LEU A 501 38.40 -76.44 38.18
N GLU A 502 37.54 -76.63 37.17
CA GLU A 502 37.60 -77.77 36.25
C GLU A 502 38.91 -77.79 35.46
N ALA A 503 39.37 -76.64 34.98
CA ALA A 503 40.65 -76.51 34.28
C ALA A 503 41.86 -76.85 35.18
N ILE A 504 41.78 -76.60 36.49
CA ILE A 504 42.81 -77.03 37.46
C ILE A 504 42.83 -78.56 37.57
N GLU A 505 41.66 -79.20 37.67
CA GLU A 505 41.55 -80.65 37.78
C GLU A 505 42.17 -81.34 36.56
N GLY A 506 41.86 -80.85 35.36
CA GLY A 506 42.42 -81.36 34.10
C GLY A 506 43.93 -81.16 33.91
N LYS A 507 44.57 -80.26 34.69
CA LYS A 507 46.03 -79.96 34.64
C LYS A 507 46.82 -80.65 35.75
N GLY A 508 46.32 -81.78 36.26
CA GLY A 508 46.97 -82.57 37.32
C GLY A 508 46.43 -82.30 38.73
N GLY A 509 45.37 -81.51 38.86
CA GLY A 509 44.66 -81.32 40.13
C GLY A 509 43.82 -82.54 40.56
N ALA A 510 43.55 -83.49 39.65
CA ALA A 510 42.71 -84.67 39.91
C ALA A 510 43.22 -85.59 41.03
N ASN A 511 44.54 -85.59 41.31
CA ASN A 511 45.12 -86.41 42.37
C ASN A 511 44.88 -85.83 43.78
N TYR A 512 44.46 -84.58 43.87
CA TYR A 512 44.26 -83.92 45.17
C TYR A 512 42.90 -84.25 45.75
N GLN A 513 42.89 -84.52 47.05
CA GLN A 513 41.71 -84.80 47.85
C GLN A 513 41.61 -83.81 48.99
N MET A 514 40.40 -83.61 49.49
CA MET A 514 40.12 -82.79 50.66
C MET A 514 39.68 -83.69 51.81
N LYS A 515 40.40 -83.63 52.94
CA LYS A 515 40.03 -84.38 54.13
C LYS A 515 38.87 -83.68 54.84
N MET A 516 37.74 -84.38 54.96
CA MET A 516 36.56 -83.88 55.65
C MET A 516 36.54 -84.41 57.09
N ASP A 517 36.45 -83.50 58.06
CA ASP A 517 36.42 -83.86 59.49
C ASP A 517 34.98 -84.13 59.99
N ALA A 518 33.97 -83.67 59.25
CA ALA A 518 32.55 -83.82 59.54
C ALA A 518 31.70 -83.70 58.26
N ASP A 519 30.47 -84.19 58.32
CA ASP A 519 29.47 -83.99 57.27
C ASP A 519 29.20 -82.49 57.10
N TYR A 520 28.90 -82.06 55.88
CA TYR A 520 28.50 -80.67 55.61
C TYR A 520 27.18 -80.60 54.85
N GLU A 521 26.37 -79.61 55.19
CA GLU A 521 25.12 -79.31 54.49
C GLU A 521 25.35 -78.26 53.40
N THR A 522 24.74 -78.50 52.26
CA THR A 522 24.68 -77.57 51.12
C THR A 522 23.22 -77.30 50.82
N GLN A 523 22.92 -76.11 50.32
CA GLN A 523 21.59 -75.78 49.83
C GLN A 523 21.60 -75.71 48.31
N ASP A 524 20.52 -76.15 47.69
CA ASP A 524 20.27 -75.99 46.25
C ASP A 524 18.84 -75.47 46.04
N VAL A 525 18.55 -74.91 44.86
CA VAL A 525 17.25 -74.34 44.52
C VAL A 525 16.52 -75.27 43.55
N LYS A 526 15.32 -75.73 43.93
CA LYS A 526 14.45 -76.48 43.02
C LYS A 526 13.91 -75.59 41.90
N ALA A 527 13.40 -76.21 40.84
CA ALA A 527 12.72 -75.51 39.73
C ALA A 527 11.53 -74.64 40.18
N ASP A 528 10.92 -74.94 41.34
CA ASP A 528 9.83 -74.17 41.95
C ASP A 528 10.31 -73.00 42.85
N GLY A 529 11.62 -72.81 43.01
CA GLY A 529 12.23 -71.75 43.82
C GLY A 529 12.41 -72.09 45.31
N THR A 530 12.12 -73.32 45.74
CA THR A 530 12.32 -73.75 47.14
C THR A 530 13.74 -74.25 47.40
N LEU A 531 14.22 -74.05 48.63
CA LEU A 531 15.51 -74.56 49.08
C LEU A 531 15.42 -76.05 49.42
N ILE A 532 16.37 -76.83 48.90
CA ILE A 532 16.64 -78.20 49.34
C ILE A 532 17.97 -78.26 50.05
N LYS A 533 18.00 -79.00 51.16
CA LYS A 533 19.23 -79.34 51.86
C LYS A 533 19.80 -80.65 51.30
N LYS A 534 21.08 -80.66 51.00
CA LYS A 534 21.85 -81.83 50.61
C LYS A 534 23.03 -81.99 51.57
N THR A 535 23.06 -83.10 52.28
CA THR A 535 24.17 -83.46 53.17
C THR A 535 25.23 -84.25 52.40
N VAL A 536 26.48 -83.86 52.56
CA VAL A 536 27.64 -84.58 52.02
C VAL A 536 28.38 -85.24 53.18
N ASN A 537 28.46 -86.57 53.15
CA ASN A 537 29.03 -87.37 54.23
C ASN A 537 30.56 -87.26 54.29
N ALA A 538 31.12 -87.19 55.50
CA ALA A 538 32.54 -87.09 55.80
C ALA A 538 33.36 -88.31 55.37
N ALA A 539 32.69 -89.47 55.23
CA ALA A 539 33.34 -90.74 54.92
C ALA A 539 33.95 -90.81 53.50
N GLY A 540 33.68 -89.83 52.62
CA GLY A 540 34.19 -89.78 51.26
C GLY A 540 35.45 -88.91 51.10
N ASN A 541 36.38 -89.37 50.27
CA ASN A 541 37.43 -88.51 49.73
C ASN A 541 36.82 -87.53 48.72
N VAL A 542 36.56 -86.29 49.13
CA VAL A 542 35.97 -85.26 48.27
C VAL A 542 37.07 -84.55 47.49
N SER A 543 36.91 -84.39 46.17
CA SER A 543 37.86 -83.57 45.41
C SER A 543 37.68 -82.08 45.75
N PRO A 544 38.75 -81.26 45.73
CA PRO A 544 38.64 -79.82 45.96
C PRO A 544 37.61 -79.16 45.04
N ARG A 545 37.52 -79.58 43.77
CA ARG A 545 36.52 -79.10 42.82
C ARG A 545 35.10 -79.35 43.32
N SER A 546 34.79 -80.59 43.74
CA SER A 546 33.45 -80.94 44.21
C SER A 546 33.04 -80.13 45.43
N TYR A 547 33.95 -79.98 46.40
CA TYR A 547 33.70 -79.15 47.58
C TYR A 547 33.43 -77.68 47.21
N PHE A 548 34.30 -77.05 46.42
CA PHE A 548 34.08 -75.65 46.03
C PHE A 548 32.87 -75.47 45.10
N THR A 549 32.53 -76.49 44.30
CA THR A 549 31.29 -76.49 43.50
C THR A 549 30.06 -76.46 44.41
N ASP A 550 30.05 -77.30 45.44
CA ASP A 550 28.98 -77.32 46.43
C ASP A 550 28.87 -75.99 47.19
N VAL A 551 29.99 -75.39 47.60
CA VAL A 551 30.01 -74.07 48.26
C VAL A 551 29.50 -72.97 47.34
N ILE A 552 29.95 -72.94 46.07
CA ILE A 552 29.49 -71.96 45.08
C ILE A 552 27.99 -72.10 44.87
N LYS A 553 27.48 -73.31 44.61
CA LYS A 553 26.04 -73.57 44.42
C LYS A 553 25.21 -73.21 45.65
N ASN A 554 25.71 -73.52 46.85
CA ASN A 554 25.07 -73.11 48.10
C ASN A 554 24.95 -71.59 48.20
N CYS A 555 26.01 -70.85 47.86
CA CYS A 555 25.96 -69.39 47.85
C CYS A 555 25.05 -68.81 46.75
N GLU A 556 24.97 -69.46 45.58
CA GLU A 556 23.99 -69.12 44.55
C GLU A 556 22.56 -69.35 45.04
N ALA A 557 22.30 -70.46 45.74
CA ALA A 557 21.01 -70.72 46.34
C ALA A 557 20.67 -69.66 47.39
N GLN A 558 21.58 -69.36 48.30
CA GLN A 558 21.37 -68.31 49.31
C GLN A 558 21.12 -66.94 48.70
N PHE A 559 21.80 -66.57 47.60
CA PHE A 559 21.53 -65.32 46.87
C PHE A 559 20.06 -65.21 46.40
N GLN A 560 19.45 -66.34 46.02
CA GLN A 560 18.09 -66.39 45.50
C GLN A 560 17.05 -66.20 46.62
N VAL A 561 17.26 -66.83 47.78
CA VAL A 561 16.19 -67.06 48.78
C VAL A 561 16.48 -66.50 50.17
N ASN A 562 17.75 -66.36 50.58
CA ASN A 562 18.06 -65.76 51.87
C ASN A 562 17.78 -64.26 51.82
N LYS A 563 16.96 -63.82 52.76
CA LYS A 563 16.68 -62.40 52.95
C LYS A 563 17.92 -61.70 53.48
N LEU A 564 18.18 -60.52 52.94
CA LEU A 564 19.14 -59.57 53.49
C LEU A 564 18.57 -58.98 54.79
N ASN A 565 19.17 -57.87 55.24
CA ASN A 565 19.00 -57.28 56.57
C ASN A 565 17.59 -57.12 57.11
N ASN A 566 16.47 -57.19 56.34
CA ASN A 566 15.18 -57.71 56.85
C ASN A 566 14.01 -57.86 55.84
N LYS A 567 14.09 -57.43 54.56
CA LYS A 567 12.88 -57.40 53.67
C LYS A 567 12.90 -58.27 52.42
N PHE A 568 14.01 -58.32 51.69
CA PHE A 568 14.08 -59.01 50.40
C PHE A 568 15.40 -59.76 50.21
N SER A 569 15.37 -60.77 49.33
CA SER A 569 16.60 -61.47 48.94
C SER A 569 17.50 -60.60 48.07
N ALA A 570 18.78 -60.97 47.92
CA ALA A 570 19.70 -60.22 47.06
C ALA A 570 19.24 -60.19 45.60
N LYS A 571 18.65 -61.30 45.10
CA LYS A 571 18.00 -61.33 43.78
C LYS A 571 16.84 -60.35 43.68
N GLU A 572 15.99 -60.30 44.69
CA GLU A 572 14.87 -59.36 44.74
C GLU A 572 15.35 -57.91 44.77
N ALA A 573 16.41 -57.61 45.53
CA ALA A 573 17.04 -56.28 45.55
C ALA A 573 17.51 -55.85 44.15
N ILE A 574 18.24 -56.72 43.45
CA ILE A 574 18.70 -56.45 42.07
C ILE A 574 17.52 -56.28 41.10
N LYS A 575 16.49 -57.11 41.22
CA LYS A 575 15.25 -56.96 40.43
C LYS A 575 14.57 -55.61 40.71
N GLN A 576 14.51 -55.18 41.97
CA GLN A 576 13.97 -53.89 42.34
C GLN A 576 14.82 -52.73 41.83
N LEU A 577 16.16 -52.84 41.81
CA LEU A 577 17.04 -51.84 41.19
C LEU A 577 16.74 -51.69 39.70
N ARG A 578 16.58 -52.79 38.95
CA ARG A 578 16.18 -52.74 37.54
C ARG A 578 14.82 -52.10 37.33
N SER A 579 13.85 -52.43 38.18
CA SER A 579 12.52 -51.81 38.11
C SER A 579 12.59 -50.31 38.42
N LEU A 580 13.36 -49.94 39.44
CA LEU A 580 13.54 -48.55 39.85
C LEU A 580 14.22 -47.75 38.75
N LYS A 581 15.23 -48.29 38.07
CA LYS A 581 15.87 -47.68 36.90
C LYS A 581 14.84 -47.31 35.83
N LYS A 582 13.96 -48.25 35.48
CA LYS A 582 12.88 -48.03 34.50
C LYS A 582 11.88 -46.99 34.98
N ASP A 583 11.51 -47.00 36.27
CA ASP A 583 10.64 -45.99 36.87
C ASP A 583 11.26 -44.59 36.74
N TYR A 584 12.55 -44.43 37.03
CA TYR A 584 13.26 -43.15 36.84
C TYR A 584 13.27 -42.69 35.39
N GLN A 585 13.62 -43.57 34.44
CA GLN A 585 13.63 -43.24 33.02
C GLN A 585 12.24 -42.81 32.53
N LYS A 586 11.20 -43.52 32.96
CA LYS A 586 9.81 -43.23 32.60
C LYS A 586 9.38 -41.86 33.15
N GLU A 587 9.61 -41.60 34.42
CA GLU A 587 9.20 -40.33 35.03
C GLU A 587 10.02 -39.14 34.52
N ALA A 588 11.31 -39.32 34.20
CA ALA A 588 12.10 -38.26 33.59
C ALA A 588 11.67 -37.94 32.15
N LYS A 589 11.35 -38.96 31.33
CA LYS A 589 10.76 -38.74 29.99
C LYS A 589 9.41 -38.03 30.07
N LYS A 590 8.60 -38.39 31.06
CA LYS A 590 7.33 -37.71 31.34
C LYS A 590 7.55 -36.26 31.79
N HIS A 591 8.53 -36.02 32.67
CA HIS A 591 8.90 -34.67 33.12
C HIS A 591 9.34 -33.78 31.96
N SER A 592 10.22 -34.30 31.11
CA SER A 592 10.68 -33.65 29.87
C SER A 592 9.52 -33.24 28.97
N LYS A 593 8.58 -34.17 28.72
CA LYS A 593 7.39 -33.89 27.92
C LYS A 593 6.49 -32.83 28.55
N GLU A 594 6.23 -32.92 29.86
CA GLU A 594 5.38 -31.97 30.56
C GLU A 594 5.99 -30.55 30.56
N ILE A 595 7.31 -30.41 30.71
CA ILE A 595 8.03 -29.14 30.59
C ILE A 595 7.90 -28.55 29.17
N ARG A 596 8.13 -29.38 28.15
CA ARG A 596 7.98 -28.99 26.75
C ARG A 596 6.56 -28.50 26.46
N ASP A 597 5.57 -29.27 26.87
CA ASP A 597 4.17 -28.97 26.64
C ASP A 597 3.76 -27.70 27.41
N GLU A 598 4.29 -27.43 28.61
CA GLU A 598 4.06 -26.20 29.37
C GLU A 598 4.57 -24.96 28.64
N ILE A 599 5.79 -25.01 28.10
CA ILE A 599 6.37 -23.91 27.30
C ILE A 599 5.52 -23.65 26.06
N VAL A 600 5.16 -24.70 25.32
CA VAL A 600 4.32 -24.58 24.11
C VAL A 600 2.94 -24.03 24.47
N ASN A 601 2.29 -24.55 25.51
CA ASN A 601 0.95 -24.10 25.90
C ASN A 601 0.94 -22.62 26.29
N LYS A 602 1.97 -22.13 27.00
CA LYS A 602 2.04 -20.73 27.45
C LYS A 602 2.55 -19.77 26.38
N MET A 603 3.61 -20.12 25.65
CA MET A 603 4.25 -19.22 24.68
C MET A 603 3.65 -19.31 23.28
N ILE A 604 2.95 -20.39 22.92
CA ILE A 604 2.30 -20.54 21.60
C ILE A 604 0.79 -20.51 21.77
N ASP A 605 0.23 -21.37 22.61
CA ASP A 605 -1.23 -21.52 22.73
C ASP A 605 -1.91 -20.49 23.65
N CYS A 606 -1.13 -19.62 24.29
CA CYS A 606 -1.58 -18.58 25.21
C CYS A 606 -2.42 -19.07 26.41
N LYS A 607 -2.30 -20.35 26.80
CA LYS A 607 -2.97 -20.84 28.01
C LYS A 607 -2.34 -20.17 29.24
N ASP A 608 -3.19 -19.75 30.18
CA ASP A 608 -2.83 -19.19 31.49
C ASP A 608 -2.08 -17.84 31.50
N ASN A 609 -1.61 -17.33 30.35
CA ASN A 609 -0.86 -16.07 30.25
C ASN A 609 -1.73 -14.80 30.17
N GLY A 610 -3.06 -14.93 30.25
CA GLY A 610 -4.01 -13.80 30.25
C GLY A 610 -4.14 -13.06 28.91
N GLY A 611 -3.32 -13.41 27.91
CA GLY A 611 -3.47 -12.96 26.52
C GLY A 611 -4.57 -13.75 25.85
N ASP A 612 -5.73 -13.14 25.63
CA ASP A 612 -6.74 -13.70 24.74
C ASP A 612 -6.21 -13.60 23.30
N PRO A 613 -5.89 -14.73 22.64
CA PRO A 613 -5.28 -14.73 21.31
C PRO A 613 -6.16 -14.08 20.25
N ASN A 614 -7.45 -13.86 20.53
CA ASN A 614 -8.41 -13.23 19.64
C ASN A 614 -9.07 -11.98 20.22
N SER A 615 -8.53 -11.41 21.30
CA SER A 615 -9.17 -10.26 21.93
C SER A 615 -9.23 -9.08 20.95
N SER A 616 -10.45 -8.60 20.72
CA SER A 616 -10.74 -7.32 20.07
C SER A 616 -10.98 -6.20 21.08
N LYS A 617 -10.69 -6.43 22.37
CA LYS A 617 -10.86 -5.42 23.42
C LYS A 617 -9.87 -4.28 23.22
N ALA A 618 -10.29 -3.06 23.57
CA ALA A 618 -9.43 -1.89 23.50
C ALA A 618 -8.14 -2.06 24.31
N GLY A 619 -7.00 -1.76 23.66
CA GLY A 619 -5.67 -1.86 24.24
C GLY A 619 -5.15 -3.28 24.44
N SER A 620 -5.82 -4.30 23.88
CA SER A 620 -5.32 -5.68 23.94
C SER A 620 -4.12 -5.93 23.02
N CYS A 621 -3.92 -5.06 22.03
CA CYS A 621 -2.76 -5.07 21.17
C CYS A 621 -1.85 -3.88 21.52
N SER A 622 -0.67 -4.17 22.06
CA SER A 622 0.31 -3.18 22.51
C SER A 622 1.73 -3.59 22.10
N PRO A 623 2.71 -2.67 22.11
CA PRO A 623 4.12 -3.02 21.86
C PRO A 623 4.63 -4.15 22.77
N ALA A 624 4.15 -4.20 24.03
CA ALA A 624 4.50 -5.24 24.99
C ALA A 624 3.96 -6.63 24.63
N THR A 625 2.95 -6.73 23.75
CA THR A 625 2.42 -7.99 23.21
C THR A 625 3.40 -8.62 22.20
N LEU A 626 4.24 -7.81 21.56
CA LEU A 626 5.27 -8.25 20.61
C LEU A 626 6.64 -8.46 21.27
N ASP A 627 6.82 -8.00 22.50
CA ASP A 627 8.05 -8.16 23.27
C ASP A 627 8.23 -9.62 23.70
N MET A 628 9.16 -10.31 23.04
CA MET A 628 9.50 -11.72 23.31
C MET A 628 10.27 -11.93 24.61
N SER A 629 10.81 -10.85 25.20
CA SER A 629 11.42 -10.90 26.54
C SER A 629 10.38 -10.85 27.65
N ASN A 630 9.14 -10.51 27.33
CA ASN A 630 8.06 -10.44 28.29
C ASN A 630 7.68 -11.85 28.78
N SER A 631 7.64 -12.03 30.10
CA SER A 631 7.13 -13.23 30.77
C SER A 631 5.73 -13.69 30.34
N LYS A 632 4.92 -12.76 29.80
CA LYS A 632 3.56 -13.00 29.32
C LYS A 632 3.47 -13.10 27.80
N PHE A 633 4.61 -13.13 27.10
CA PHE A 633 4.64 -13.23 25.66
C PHE A 633 3.88 -14.48 25.19
N CYS A 634 3.09 -14.31 24.13
CA CYS A 634 2.47 -15.40 23.43
C CYS A 634 2.45 -15.17 21.92
N ALA A 635 2.90 -16.16 21.15
CA ALA A 635 3.05 -16.08 19.71
C ALA A 635 1.71 -15.87 18.98
N LYS A 636 0.63 -16.55 19.39
CA LYS A 636 -0.70 -16.35 18.78
C LYS A 636 -1.27 -14.97 19.07
N ALA A 637 -1.11 -14.47 20.30
CA ALA A 637 -1.54 -13.11 20.65
C ALA A 637 -0.73 -12.05 19.87
N ALA A 638 0.59 -12.23 19.77
CA ALA A 638 1.47 -11.39 18.97
C ALA A 638 1.10 -11.41 17.47
N PHE A 639 0.76 -12.58 16.93
CA PHE A 639 0.30 -12.73 15.54
C PHE A 639 -1.03 -12.01 15.28
N SER A 640 -2.01 -12.22 16.16
CA SER A 640 -3.32 -11.57 16.09
C SER A 640 -3.20 -10.05 16.20
N CYS A 641 -2.38 -9.58 17.14
CA CYS A 641 -2.05 -8.17 17.29
C CYS A 641 -1.39 -7.59 16.03
N SER A 642 -0.38 -8.27 15.48
CA SER A 642 0.27 -7.88 14.23
C SER A 642 -0.69 -7.83 13.03
N LYS A 643 -1.61 -8.79 12.94
CA LYS A 643 -2.66 -8.83 11.91
C LYS A 643 -3.64 -7.67 12.06
N ASN A 644 -4.09 -7.40 13.28
CA ASN A 644 -5.00 -6.29 13.56
C ASN A 644 -4.34 -4.93 13.28
N MET A 645 -3.06 -4.79 13.63
CA MET A 645 -2.24 -3.61 13.30
C MET A 645 -2.19 -3.40 11.80
N LYS A 646 -1.82 -4.42 11.02
CA LYS A 646 -1.81 -4.32 9.56
C LYS A 646 -3.18 -3.93 9.00
N GLN A 647 -4.24 -4.58 9.44
CA GLN A 647 -5.61 -4.28 8.98
C GLN A 647 -6.07 -2.86 9.35
N CYS A 648 -5.62 -2.33 10.48
CA CYS A 648 -5.97 -0.96 10.86
C CYS A 648 -5.14 0.06 10.08
N THR A 649 -3.85 -0.20 9.86
CA THR A 649 -2.99 0.64 9.02
C THR A 649 -3.44 0.63 7.56
N ASP A 650 -3.84 -0.51 6.99
CA ASP A 650 -4.37 -0.59 5.61
C ASP A 650 -5.68 0.20 5.43
N LYS A 651 -6.36 0.52 6.54
CA LYS A 651 -7.63 1.26 6.55
C LYS A 651 -7.45 2.76 6.84
N ALA A 652 -6.34 3.14 7.48
CA ALA A 652 -5.99 4.52 7.80
C ALA A 652 -5.38 5.20 6.58
#